data_AF-A0A2U2CJU3-F1
#
_entry.id   AF-A0A2U2CJU3-F1
#
_cell.length_a   1.000
_cell.length_b   1.000
_cell.length_c   1.000
_cell.angle_alpha   90.00
_cell.angle_beta   90.00
_cell.angle_gamma   90.00
#
_symmetry.space_group_name_H-M   'P 1'
#
loop_
_entity.id
_entity.type
_entity.pdbx_description
1 polymer ?
#
loop_
_entity_poly.entity_id
_entity_poly.type
_entity_poly.pdbx_seq_one_letter_code
_entity_poly.pdbx_strand_id
1 'polypeptide(L)'
;MALSRRSGQRFSANIWPGFVDAMTALLLVLMFVLTIFMIVQFVLSETITNQDTELDALGEEVASLAAALGMAQQRSFELEEEVGSLDKALASERATTTAQASLIETLRSEAISARQQIEAQAEEIQGYRGQVASFEEQVASLLAEQRSLEETQSANEAEIARLEGAVSEAEAEAARAMSAQEKLELALARARDEVDAQAEAARLAAAQADAMQALVDRLRTDAAQKDATLAQTLAALEEAEGNAEAAQARAEAAGARTEELQAELSEAEQARLAEAAAAEALRERLQDTQAALTGEEKKRLAEAAAAEELRRKLANSRDELTAMTLALEEQRRRAEETLTLLAAAREAEEELGLKLAQIELDRDALEQKLAEARAVDETRAELSERLEETEDSRAELERQVAALIAARRAAEGKASEALSKAEERAALLAEANRKLREQEAASAESLRRMAVLNEQTAALRRQVASLQSLLDAAEAKDIEQEVRIEALGSQLNSALARVASEQRRRAELEEAERKRLEAENKQLERYRSDFFGQLRDLLGEREGVRIVGDRFVFSSEVLFDLGSAELSPDGRAEIAKVAGVIRDVADQIPAELDWIIRVDGHTDSQPIAPGARYADNWELSQARALSVVRYMQDALGIPPERLAATGFGEFQPVNTGDTPQARAQNRRIELKLTEQ
;
A
#
# COMPACT_ATOMS: atom_id res chain seq x y z
N MET A 1 45.65 134.50 -89.89
CA MET A 1 44.91 133.27 -90.30
C MET A 1 44.21 132.71 -89.06
N ALA A 2 43.03 132.07 -89.19
CA ALA A 2 42.33 131.18 -88.24
C ALA A 2 42.22 131.61 -86.74
N LEU A 3 41.04 131.83 -86.15
CA LEU A 3 40.01 130.83 -85.74
C LEU A 3 40.53 129.81 -84.69
N SER A 4 39.88 129.52 -83.55
CA SER A 4 38.53 129.93 -83.06
C SER A 4 38.38 129.91 -81.51
N ARG A 5 37.55 130.84 -81.00
CA ARG A 5 36.80 130.94 -79.71
C ARG A 5 37.30 130.27 -78.39
N ARG A 6 37.40 131.12 -77.35
CA ARG A 6 37.27 130.81 -75.90
C ARG A 6 35.83 130.40 -75.52
N SER A 7 35.64 129.64 -74.43
CA SER A 7 35.22 130.21 -73.10
C SER A 7 34.68 129.19 -72.06
N GLY A 8 35.12 129.34 -70.80
CA GLY A 8 34.23 129.46 -69.62
C GLY A 8 33.49 128.23 -69.08
N GLN A 9 33.79 127.88 -67.81
CA GLN A 9 32.96 126.98 -66.99
C GLN A 9 31.62 127.64 -66.59
N ARG A 10 30.60 126.82 -66.31
CA ARG A 10 29.59 127.11 -65.27
C ARG A 10 29.30 125.85 -64.46
N PHE A 11 29.04 126.05 -63.17
CA PHE A 11 28.66 125.03 -62.20
C PHE A 11 27.15 124.77 -62.26
N SER A 12 26.70 123.56 -61.90
CA SER A 12 25.28 123.24 -61.67
C SER A 12 25.17 122.25 -60.51
N ALA A 13 24.21 122.48 -59.61
CA ALA A 13 24.12 121.80 -58.31
C ALA A 13 23.57 120.37 -58.36
N ASN A 14 23.80 119.60 -57.29
CA ASN A 14 23.02 118.43 -56.89
C ASN A 14 23.18 118.19 -55.39
N ILE A 15 22.17 118.58 -54.59
CA ILE A 15 22.14 118.41 -53.12
C ILE A 15 21.00 117.45 -52.74
N TRP A 16 20.98 116.29 -53.39
CA TRP A 16 19.88 115.30 -53.30
C TRP A 16 20.27 113.80 -53.11
N PRO A 17 21.40 113.42 -52.47
CA PRO A 17 21.57 112.04 -51.96
C PRO A 17 21.31 111.88 -50.45
N GLY A 18 21.83 112.79 -49.61
CA GLY A 18 22.10 112.49 -48.19
C GLY A 18 20.88 112.20 -47.30
N PHE A 19 19.73 112.82 -47.58
CA PHE A 19 18.51 112.60 -46.79
C PHE A 19 17.89 111.22 -47.02
N VAL A 20 17.99 110.70 -48.25
CA VAL A 20 17.48 109.37 -48.60
C VAL A 20 18.36 108.30 -47.95
N ASP A 21 19.69 108.46 -48.03
CA ASP A 21 20.66 107.51 -47.49
C ASP A 21 20.50 107.34 -45.96
N ALA A 22 20.33 108.45 -45.23
CA ALA A 22 20.05 108.44 -43.78
C ALA A 22 18.73 107.70 -43.44
N MET A 23 17.65 107.94 -44.21
CA MET A 23 16.38 107.22 -44.00
C MET A 23 16.48 105.73 -44.34
N THR A 24 17.17 105.36 -45.42
CA THR A 24 17.35 103.94 -45.79
C THR A 24 18.27 103.20 -44.83
N ALA A 25 19.31 103.85 -44.30
CA ALA A 25 20.14 103.28 -43.24
C ALA A 25 19.33 103.05 -41.95
N LEU A 26 18.50 104.01 -41.54
CA LEU A 26 17.66 103.87 -40.34
C LEU A 26 16.59 102.77 -40.51
N LEU A 27 15.97 102.66 -41.70
CA LEU A 27 15.07 101.55 -42.04
C LEU A 27 15.78 100.19 -42.07
N LEU A 28 17.00 100.11 -42.60
CA LEU A 28 17.81 98.88 -42.60
C LEU A 28 18.17 98.45 -41.17
N VAL A 29 18.58 99.38 -40.31
CA VAL A 29 18.85 99.09 -38.89
C VAL A 29 17.58 98.66 -38.15
N LEU A 30 16.43 99.29 -38.43
CA LEU A 30 15.14 98.90 -37.86
C LEU A 30 14.73 97.49 -38.29
N MET A 31 14.84 97.17 -39.59
CA MET A 31 14.61 95.84 -40.14
C MET A 31 15.56 94.80 -39.52
N PHE A 32 16.85 95.11 -39.43
CA PHE A 32 17.86 94.22 -38.85
C PHE A 32 17.58 93.89 -37.38
N VAL A 33 17.21 94.88 -36.57
CA VAL A 33 16.82 94.66 -35.16
C VAL A 33 15.51 93.87 -35.05
N LEU A 34 14.51 94.15 -35.90
CA LEU A 34 13.28 93.36 -35.95
C LEU A 34 13.53 91.91 -36.39
N THR A 35 14.41 91.68 -37.36
CA THR A 35 14.79 90.33 -37.81
C THR A 35 15.56 89.57 -36.73
N ILE A 36 16.51 90.21 -36.02
CA ILE A 36 17.18 89.60 -34.86
C ILE A 36 16.17 89.25 -33.78
N PHE A 37 15.25 90.17 -33.43
CA PHE A 37 14.22 89.89 -32.43
C PHE A 37 13.30 88.74 -32.85
N MET A 38 12.84 88.73 -34.11
CA MET A 38 12.00 87.66 -34.66
C MET A 38 12.73 86.31 -34.66
N ILE A 39 14.03 86.28 -34.98
CA ILE A 39 14.85 85.06 -34.90
C ILE A 39 14.99 84.59 -33.44
N VAL A 40 15.28 85.50 -32.49
CA VAL A 40 15.37 85.16 -31.06
C VAL A 40 14.03 84.66 -30.51
N GLN A 41 12.91 85.28 -30.89
CA GLN A 41 11.57 84.80 -30.53
C GLN A 41 11.25 83.45 -31.17
N PHE A 42 11.58 83.25 -32.45
CA PHE A 42 11.37 81.98 -33.15
C PHE A 42 12.16 80.86 -32.45
N VAL A 43 13.46 81.07 -32.19
CA VAL A 43 14.32 80.09 -31.51
C VAL A 43 13.85 79.81 -30.08
N LEU A 44 13.42 80.82 -29.31
CA LEU A 44 12.83 80.57 -27.97
C LEU A 44 11.50 79.82 -28.06
N SER A 45 10.63 80.17 -29.00
CA SER A 45 9.34 79.49 -29.19
C SER A 45 9.52 78.05 -29.67
N GLU A 46 10.45 77.81 -30.59
CA GLU A 46 10.81 76.48 -31.08
C GLU A 46 11.46 75.65 -29.95
N THR A 47 12.28 76.27 -29.10
CA THR A 47 12.86 75.60 -27.92
C THR A 47 11.79 75.26 -26.88
N ILE A 48 10.86 76.18 -26.60
CA ILE A 48 9.72 75.93 -25.70
C ILE A 48 8.85 74.81 -26.26
N THR A 49 8.38 74.90 -27.51
CA THR A 49 7.52 73.87 -28.13
C THR A 49 8.21 72.50 -28.25
N ASN A 50 9.52 72.46 -28.51
CA ASN A 50 10.26 71.19 -28.44
C ASN A 50 10.32 70.64 -27.01
N GLN A 51 10.50 71.49 -25.99
CA GLN A 51 10.45 71.05 -24.58
C GLN A 51 9.04 70.66 -24.13
N ASP A 52 7.98 71.31 -24.62
CA ASP A 52 6.59 70.90 -24.41
C ASP A 52 6.40 69.45 -24.94
N THR A 53 6.92 69.15 -26.15
CA THR A 53 6.87 67.78 -26.69
C THR A 53 7.81 66.78 -25.99
N GLU A 54 8.90 67.22 -25.35
CA GLU A 54 9.70 66.37 -24.47
C GLU A 54 8.96 66.09 -23.14
N LEU A 55 8.19 67.04 -22.62
CA LEU A 55 7.32 66.84 -21.45
C LEU A 55 6.16 65.89 -21.76
N ASP A 56 5.41 66.09 -22.85
CA ASP A 56 4.32 65.18 -23.24
C ASP A 56 4.82 63.73 -23.33
N ALA A 57 5.98 63.51 -23.95
CA ALA A 57 6.60 62.20 -24.05
C ALA A 57 7.10 61.64 -22.69
N LEU A 58 7.57 62.51 -21.79
CA LEU A 58 7.99 62.11 -20.44
C LEU A 58 6.80 61.79 -19.54
N GLY A 59 5.69 62.52 -19.67
CA GLY A 59 4.42 62.23 -19.01
C GLY A 59 3.82 60.89 -19.47
N GLU A 60 3.91 60.55 -20.75
CA GLU A 60 3.60 59.20 -21.24
C GLU A 60 4.54 58.13 -20.64
N GLU A 61 5.84 58.41 -20.53
CA GLU A 61 6.81 57.49 -19.89
C GLU A 61 6.48 57.27 -18.40
N VAL A 62 6.25 58.35 -17.63
CA VAL A 62 5.81 58.35 -16.22
C VAL A 62 4.52 57.55 -16.06
N ALA A 63 3.50 57.80 -16.88
CA ALA A 63 2.23 57.07 -16.83
C ALA A 63 2.42 55.57 -17.13
N SER A 64 3.31 55.22 -18.08
CA SER A 64 3.63 53.83 -18.40
C SER A 64 4.37 53.11 -17.25
N LEU A 65 5.30 53.80 -16.58
CA LEU A 65 6.04 53.30 -15.43
C LEU A 65 5.12 53.11 -14.22
N ALA A 66 4.21 54.05 -13.95
CA ALA A 66 3.21 53.94 -12.89
C ALA A 66 2.24 52.75 -13.14
N ALA A 67 1.80 52.54 -14.38
CA ALA A 67 0.98 51.38 -14.75
C ALA A 67 1.74 50.05 -14.59
N ALA A 68 2.99 49.99 -15.03
CA ALA A 68 3.85 48.81 -14.86
C ALA A 68 4.13 48.50 -13.38
N LEU A 69 4.40 49.53 -12.57
CA LEU A 69 4.58 49.45 -11.13
C LEU A 69 3.32 48.91 -10.44
N GLY A 70 2.13 49.43 -10.77
CA GLY A 70 0.86 48.96 -10.22
C GLY A 70 0.60 47.47 -10.51
N MET A 71 0.83 47.03 -11.75
CA MET A 71 0.72 45.60 -12.12
C MET A 71 1.74 44.73 -11.37
N ALA A 72 2.97 45.21 -11.19
CA ALA A 72 4.01 44.49 -10.45
C ALA A 72 3.70 44.41 -8.93
N GLN A 73 3.14 45.48 -8.35
CA GLN A 73 2.68 45.50 -6.95
C GLN A 73 1.51 44.54 -6.74
N GLN A 74 0.47 44.58 -7.58
CA GLN A 74 -0.66 43.65 -7.50
C GLN A 74 -0.18 42.19 -7.59
N ARG A 75 0.69 41.87 -8.55
CA ARG A 75 1.21 40.50 -8.70
C ARG A 75 2.12 40.07 -7.54
N SER A 76 2.79 41.00 -6.85
CA SER A 76 3.50 40.69 -5.59
C SER A 76 2.53 40.35 -4.47
N PHE A 77 1.42 41.09 -4.35
CA PHE A 77 0.37 40.80 -3.38
C PHE A 77 -0.28 39.43 -3.63
N GLU A 78 -0.62 39.11 -4.88
CA GLU A 78 -1.19 37.81 -5.28
C GLU A 78 -0.25 36.63 -4.92
N LEU A 79 1.05 36.75 -5.21
CA LEU A 79 2.05 35.73 -4.84
C LEU A 79 2.25 35.61 -3.31
N GLU A 80 2.13 36.72 -2.59
CA GLU A 80 2.23 36.73 -1.12
C GLU A 80 1.00 36.07 -0.46
N GLU A 81 -0.21 36.25 -1.04
CA GLU A 81 -1.40 35.50 -0.63
C GLU A 81 -1.29 34.01 -0.99
N GLU A 82 -0.78 33.65 -2.18
CA GLU A 82 -0.55 32.25 -2.55
C GLU A 82 0.42 31.55 -1.59
N VAL A 83 1.57 32.16 -1.29
CA VAL A 83 2.54 31.65 -0.29
C VAL A 83 1.89 31.56 1.09
N GLY A 84 1.11 32.57 1.50
CA GLY A 84 0.37 32.56 2.76
C GLY A 84 -0.76 31.52 2.83
N SER A 85 -1.24 31.01 1.69
CA SER A 85 -2.18 29.89 1.61
C SER A 85 -1.47 28.53 1.69
N LEU A 86 -0.32 28.41 1.02
CA LEU A 86 0.52 27.21 1.00
C LEU A 86 1.15 26.91 2.36
N ASP A 87 1.59 27.92 3.12
CA ASP A 87 2.15 27.70 4.46
C ASP A 87 1.09 27.15 5.44
N LYS A 88 -0.15 27.67 5.36
CA LYS A 88 -1.30 27.14 6.12
C LYS A 88 -1.64 25.70 5.72
N ALA A 89 -1.61 25.40 4.42
CA ALA A 89 -1.82 24.05 3.92
C ALA A 89 -0.72 23.09 4.44
N LEU A 90 0.55 23.50 4.35
CA LEU A 90 1.70 22.73 4.83
C LEU A 90 1.68 22.53 6.36
N ALA A 91 1.21 23.51 7.13
CA ALA A 91 1.00 23.37 8.56
C ALA A 91 -0.07 22.30 8.87
N SER A 92 -1.15 22.24 8.07
CA SER A 92 -2.18 21.20 8.17
C SER A 92 -1.64 19.82 7.77
N GLU A 93 -0.91 19.72 6.65
CA GLU A 93 -0.22 18.48 6.23
C GLU A 93 0.70 17.95 7.34
N ARG A 94 1.55 18.80 7.93
CA ARG A 94 2.43 18.44 9.04
C ARG A 94 1.66 17.95 10.28
N ALA A 95 0.53 18.57 10.62
CA ALA A 95 -0.33 18.09 11.69
C ALA A 95 -0.91 16.70 11.39
N THR A 96 -1.39 16.45 10.16
CA THR A 96 -1.86 15.11 9.76
C THR A 96 -0.74 14.07 9.75
N THR A 97 0.45 14.42 9.26
CA THR A 97 1.67 13.57 9.29
C THR A 97 2.03 13.17 10.72
N THR A 98 1.92 14.12 11.67
CA THR A 98 2.19 13.88 13.09
C THR A 98 1.16 12.94 13.72
N ALA A 99 -0.13 13.15 13.44
CA ALA A 99 -1.21 12.26 13.89
C ALA A 99 -1.08 10.85 13.28
N GLN A 100 -0.68 10.76 12.01
CA GLN A 100 -0.44 9.51 11.29
C GLN A 100 0.75 8.73 11.88
N ALA A 101 1.83 9.41 12.24
CA ALA A 101 2.97 8.80 12.94
C ALA A 101 2.58 8.27 14.33
N SER A 102 1.78 9.01 15.11
CA SER A 102 1.24 8.53 16.39
C SER A 102 0.34 7.30 16.23
N LEU A 103 -0.51 7.26 15.20
CA LEU A 103 -1.33 6.08 14.88
C LEU A 103 -0.47 4.86 14.51
N ILE A 104 0.60 5.05 13.74
CA ILE A 104 1.55 3.99 13.38
C ILE A 104 2.21 3.39 14.62
N GLU A 105 2.66 4.20 15.57
CA GLU A 105 3.31 3.69 16.78
C GLU A 105 2.30 2.98 17.73
N THR A 106 1.05 3.45 17.82
CA THR A 106 -0.03 2.72 18.52
C THR A 106 -0.28 1.35 17.87
N LEU A 107 -0.48 1.30 16.55
CA LEU A 107 -0.71 0.05 15.81
C LEU A 107 0.50 -0.91 15.92
N ARG A 108 1.71 -0.38 15.98
CA ARG A 108 2.95 -1.14 16.18
C ARG A 108 3.03 -1.74 17.59
N SER A 109 2.68 -0.96 18.61
CA SER A 109 2.58 -1.44 20.00
C SER A 109 1.54 -2.55 20.11
N GLU A 110 0.35 -2.35 19.54
CA GLU A 110 -0.70 -3.36 19.49
C GLU A 110 -0.28 -4.64 18.74
N ALA A 111 0.48 -4.53 17.65
CA ALA A 111 1.01 -5.68 16.92
C ALA A 111 2.06 -6.46 17.72
N ILE A 112 2.90 -5.78 18.52
CA ILE A 112 3.85 -6.41 19.45
C ILE A 112 3.07 -7.16 20.54
N SER A 113 2.07 -6.52 21.17
CA SER A 113 1.23 -7.17 22.18
C SER A 113 0.44 -8.36 21.63
N ALA A 114 -0.09 -8.27 20.40
CA ALA A 114 -0.76 -9.39 19.75
C ALA A 114 0.19 -10.56 19.49
N ARG A 115 1.43 -10.29 19.06
CA ARG A 115 2.45 -11.34 18.88
C ARG A 115 2.79 -12.03 20.20
N GLN A 116 2.95 -11.29 21.29
CA GLN A 116 3.19 -11.84 22.63
C GLN A 116 2.01 -12.71 23.11
N GLN A 117 0.77 -12.33 22.80
CA GLN A 117 -0.41 -13.15 23.10
C GLN A 117 -0.43 -14.47 22.33
N ILE A 118 -0.09 -14.45 21.04
CA ILE A 118 0.02 -15.66 20.19
C ILE A 118 1.13 -16.58 20.71
N GLU A 119 2.27 -16.01 21.13
CA GLU A 119 3.41 -16.76 21.67
C GLU A 119 3.05 -17.45 22.99
N ALA A 120 2.44 -16.74 23.94
CA ALA A 120 1.94 -17.32 25.19
C ALA A 120 0.84 -18.38 24.98
N GLN A 121 -0.04 -18.19 23.99
CA GLN A 121 -1.04 -19.21 23.62
C GLN A 121 -0.41 -20.45 22.97
N ALA A 122 0.68 -20.30 22.21
CA ALA A 122 1.42 -21.43 21.67
C ALA A 122 2.10 -22.25 22.79
N GLU A 123 2.62 -21.59 23.82
CA GLU A 123 3.12 -22.26 25.05
C GLU A 123 2.00 -22.97 25.82
N GLU A 124 0.83 -22.33 26.02
CA GLU A 124 -0.36 -22.94 26.65
C GLU A 124 -0.79 -24.22 25.90
N ILE A 125 -0.86 -24.16 24.56
CA ILE A 125 -1.21 -25.30 23.70
C ILE A 125 -0.16 -26.42 23.77
N GLN A 126 1.14 -26.09 23.85
CA GLN A 126 2.19 -27.10 24.04
C GLN A 126 2.11 -27.75 25.43
N GLY A 127 1.83 -26.97 26.49
CA GLY A 127 1.58 -27.47 27.84
C GLY A 127 0.46 -28.51 27.87
N TYR A 128 -0.69 -28.20 27.27
CA TYR A 128 -1.79 -29.15 27.15
C TYR A 128 -1.43 -30.41 26.33
N ARG A 129 -0.58 -30.30 25.29
CA ARG A 129 -0.12 -31.49 24.53
C ARG A 129 0.79 -32.39 25.36
N GLY A 130 1.69 -31.82 26.16
CA GLY A 130 2.53 -32.58 27.09
C GLY A 130 1.73 -33.27 28.18
N GLN A 131 0.74 -32.57 28.76
CA GLN A 131 -0.17 -33.16 29.76
C GLN A 131 -1.01 -34.31 29.18
N VAL A 132 -1.64 -34.12 28.01
CA VAL A 132 -2.42 -35.18 27.34
C VAL A 132 -1.55 -36.40 27.08
N ALA A 133 -0.34 -36.25 26.52
CA ALA A 133 0.54 -37.38 26.25
C ALA A 133 0.94 -38.15 27.53
N SER A 134 1.19 -37.45 28.65
CA SER A 134 1.52 -38.09 29.93
C SER A 134 0.34 -38.83 30.55
N PHE A 135 -0.89 -38.37 30.34
CA PHE A 135 -2.10 -39.09 30.77
C PHE A 135 -2.47 -40.24 29.83
N GLU A 136 -2.24 -40.11 28.52
CA GLU A 136 -2.36 -41.21 27.55
C GLU A 136 -1.38 -42.36 27.87
N GLU A 137 -0.16 -42.05 28.33
CA GLU A 137 0.81 -43.03 28.84
C GLU A 137 0.33 -43.73 30.12
N GLN A 138 -0.26 -42.99 31.07
CA GLN A 138 -0.85 -43.57 32.29
C GLN A 138 -2.05 -44.48 31.98
N VAL A 139 -2.95 -44.07 31.09
CA VAL A 139 -4.09 -44.89 30.62
C VAL A 139 -3.60 -46.15 29.92
N ALA A 140 -2.53 -46.07 29.11
CA ALA A 140 -1.91 -47.24 28.49
C ALA A 140 -1.29 -48.21 29.53
N SER A 141 -0.73 -47.68 30.63
CA SER A 141 -0.24 -48.50 31.75
C SER A 141 -1.39 -49.20 32.49
N LEU A 142 -2.48 -48.49 32.80
CA LEU A 142 -3.66 -49.09 33.45
C LEU A 142 -4.33 -50.14 32.56
N LEU A 143 -4.40 -49.93 31.24
CA LEU A 143 -4.89 -50.93 30.28
C LEU A 143 -4.02 -52.20 30.25
N ALA A 144 -2.71 -52.07 30.46
CA ALA A 144 -1.81 -53.21 30.55
C ALA A 144 -1.97 -53.97 31.88
N GLU A 145 -2.18 -53.26 32.99
CA GLU A 145 -2.49 -53.87 34.29
C GLU A 145 -3.86 -54.56 34.26
N GLN A 146 -4.91 -53.89 33.79
CA GLN A 146 -6.26 -54.45 33.62
C GLN A 146 -6.20 -55.79 32.86
N ARG A 147 -5.55 -55.83 31.69
CA ARG A 147 -5.35 -57.08 30.94
C ARG A 147 -4.62 -58.15 31.75
N SER A 148 -3.56 -57.80 32.47
CA SER A 148 -2.79 -58.76 33.27
C SER A 148 -3.62 -59.35 34.42
N LEU A 149 -4.54 -58.57 34.98
CA LEU A 149 -5.48 -59.01 36.03
C LEU A 149 -6.58 -59.90 35.42
N GLU A 150 -7.17 -59.51 34.28
CA GLU A 150 -8.14 -60.31 33.51
C GLU A 150 -7.56 -61.67 33.07
N GLU A 151 -6.34 -61.70 32.55
CA GLU A 151 -5.63 -62.94 32.17
C GLU A 151 -5.39 -63.85 33.40
N THR A 152 -5.07 -63.26 34.56
CA THR A 152 -4.89 -64.00 35.83
C THR A 152 -6.21 -64.58 36.34
N GLN A 153 -7.28 -63.79 36.36
CA GLN A 153 -8.61 -64.26 36.76
C GLN A 153 -9.09 -65.39 35.84
N SER A 154 -8.96 -65.22 34.51
CA SER A 154 -9.37 -66.24 33.54
C SER A 154 -8.58 -67.55 33.69
N ALA A 155 -7.28 -67.47 34.04
CA ALA A 155 -6.47 -68.65 34.33
C ALA A 155 -6.95 -69.39 35.60
N ASN A 156 -7.24 -68.65 36.67
CA ASN A 156 -7.75 -69.23 37.93
C ASN A 156 -9.13 -69.90 37.73
N GLU A 157 -10.06 -69.22 37.04
CA GLU A 157 -11.39 -69.76 36.76
C GLU A 157 -11.32 -71.01 35.86
N ALA A 158 -10.39 -71.04 34.90
CA ALA A 158 -10.18 -72.22 34.05
C ALA A 158 -9.58 -73.42 34.81
N GLU A 159 -8.73 -73.19 35.83
CA GLU A 159 -8.16 -74.28 36.64
C GLU A 159 -9.18 -74.83 37.65
N ILE A 160 -9.98 -73.96 38.28
CA ILE A 160 -11.10 -74.40 39.13
C ILE A 160 -12.07 -75.28 38.33
N ALA A 161 -12.48 -74.85 37.12
CA ALA A 161 -13.38 -75.62 36.27
C ALA A 161 -12.80 -77.00 35.83
N ARG A 162 -11.47 -77.12 35.68
CA ARG A 162 -10.81 -78.42 35.43
C ARG A 162 -10.85 -79.32 36.65
N LEU A 163 -10.55 -78.78 37.83
CA LEU A 163 -10.54 -79.53 39.09
C LEU A 163 -11.95 -79.99 39.47
N GLU A 164 -12.98 -79.17 39.26
CA GLU A 164 -14.39 -79.55 39.41
C GLU A 164 -14.78 -80.70 38.47
N GLY A 165 -14.35 -80.65 37.20
CA GLY A 165 -14.54 -81.75 36.25
C GLY A 165 -13.86 -83.04 36.69
N ALA A 166 -12.58 -82.96 37.11
CA ALA A 166 -11.80 -84.11 37.55
C ALA A 166 -12.36 -84.77 38.82
N VAL A 167 -12.83 -83.99 39.80
CA VAL A 167 -13.51 -84.53 40.98
C VAL A 167 -14.80 -85.25 40.58
N SER A 168 -15.62 -84.67 39.70
CA SER A 168 -16.87 -85.30 39.28
C SER A 168 -16.66 -86.57 38.43
N GLU A 169 -15.58 -86.64 37.65
CA GLU A 169 -15.16 -87.88 36.97
C GLU A 169 -14.71 -88.96 37.97
N ALA A 170 -13.96 -88.60 39.01
CA ALA A 170 -13.53 -89.51 40.07
C ALA A 170 -14.71 -90.01 40.94
N GLU A 171 -15.66 -89.15 41.31
CA GLU A 171 -16.92 -89.53 41.95
C GLU A 171 -17.70 -90.55 41.09
N ALA A 172 -17.80 -90.29 39.79
CA ALA A 172 -18.50 -91.17 38.86
C ALA A 172 -17.78 -92.52 38.65
N GLU A 173 -16.45 -92.56 38.76
CA GLU A 173 -15.69 -93.82 38.72
C GLU A 173 -15.80 -94.60 40.03
N ALA A 174 -15.70 -93.94 41.19
CA ALA A 174 -15.93 -94.55 42.50
C ALA A 174 -17.34 -95.17 42.61
N ALA A 175 -18.38 -94.46 42.15
CA ALA A 175 -19.74 -94.97 42.12
C ALA A 175 -19.91 -96.21 41.20
N ARG A 176 -19.18 -96.27 40.08
CA ARG A 176 -19.14 -97.46 39.22
C ARG A 176 -18.41 -98.62 39.90
N ALA A 177 -17.29 -98.35 40.57
CA ALA A 177 -16.50 -99.36 41.28
C ALA A 177 -17.28 -99.96 42.46
N MET A 178 -17.89 -99.14 43.31
CA MET A 178 -18.79 -99.61 44.38
C MET A 178 -19.94 -100.46 43.82
N SER A 179 -20.62 -99.99 42.77
CA SER A 179 -21.71 -100.76 42.17
C SER A 179 -21.22 -102.02 41.43
N ALA A 180 -19.95 -102.16 41.09
CA ALA A 180 -19.37 -103.42 40.64
C ALA A 180 -19.10 -104.37 41.82
N GLN A 181 -18.55 -103.84 42.92
CA GLN A 181 -18.31 -104.57 44.16
C GLN A 181 -19.61 -105.11 44.78
N GLU A 182 -20.66 -104.29 44.94
CA GLU A 182 -21.99 -104.74 45.44
C GLU A 182 -22.54 -105.94 44.64
N LYS A 183 -22.38 -105.92 43.31
CA LYS A 183 -22.83 -107.01 42.42
C LYS A 183 -21.98 -108.26 42.59
N LEU A 184 -20.68 -108.11 42.85
CA LEU A 184 -19.75 -109.21 43.09
C LEU A 184 -19.95 -109.82 44.48
N GLU A 185 -20.14 -109.02 45.52
CA GLU A 185 -20.53 -109.45 46.87
C GLU A 185 -21.86 -110.23 46.84
N LEU A 186 -22.87 -109.73 46.11
CA LEU A 186 -24.14 -110.43 45.94
C LEU A 186 -23.99 -111.75 45.16
N ALA A 187 -23.08 -111.82 44.19
CA ALA A 187 -22.76 -113.05 43.47
C ALA A 187 -22.00 -114.05 44.36
N LEU A 188 -21.05 -113.57 45.17
CA LEU A 188 -20.29 -114.32 46.16
C LEU A 188 -21.19 -114.85 47.28
N ALA A 189 -22.18 -114.08 47.74
CA ALA A 189 -23.17 -114.54 48.72
C ALA A 189 -23.98 -115.71 48.15
N ARG A 190 -24.55 -115.57 46.94
CA ARG A 190 -25.27 -116.65 46.26
C ARG A 190 -24.41 -117.89 46.01
N ALA A 191 -23.14 -117.71 45.66
CA ALA A 191 -22.20 -118.81 45.49
C ALA A 191 -21.84 -119.51 46.81
N ARG A 192 -21.80 -118.77 47.94
CA ARG A 192 -21.66 -119.36 49.29
C ARG A 192 -22.93 -120.16 49.65
N ASP A 193 -24.13 -119.58 49.46
CA ASP A 193 -25.41 -120.27 49.68
C ASP A 193 -25.52 -121.57 48.85
N GLU A 194 -25.07 -121.54 47.59
CA GLU A 194 -25.08 -122.71 46.71
C GLU A 194 -24.02 -123.75 47.12
N VAL A 195 -22.83 -123.35 47.56
CA VAL A 195 -21.82 -124.27 48.13
C VAL A 195 -22.31 -124.92 49.43
N ASP A 196 -22.94 -124.15 50.33
CA ASP A 196 -23.48 -124.69 51.58
C ASP A 196 -24.65 -125.66 51.32
N ALA A 197 -25.54 -125.36 50.37
CA ALA A 197 -26.60 -126.26 49.93
C ALA A 197 -26.04 -127.54 49.26
N GLN A 198 -24.99 -127.44 48.44
CA GLN A 198 -24.30 -128.60 47.87
C GLN A 198 -23.60 -129.43 48.96
N ALA A 199 -23.02 -128.80 49.97
CA ALA A 199 -22.38 -129.47 51.10
C ALA A 199 -23.39 -130.18 52.02
N GLU A 200 -24.58 -129.60 52.24
CA GLU A 200 -25.66 -130.26 52.99
C GLU A 200 -26.23 -131.46 52.21
N ALA A 201 -26.44 -131.32 50.89
CA ALA A 201 -26.84 -132.43 50.04
C ALA A 201 -25.82 -133.58 50.05
N ALA A 202 -24.52 -133.27 49.99
CA ALA A 202 -23.45 -134.27 50.07
C ALA A 202 -23.39 -134.97 51.44
N ARG A 203 -23.67 -134.25 52.55
CA ARG A 203 -23.80 -134.84 53.90
C ARG A 203 -25.00 -135.80 53.97
N LEU A 204 -26.15 -135.43 53.40
CA LEU A 204 -27.33 -136.28 53.35
C LEU A 204 -27.05 -137.58 52.56
N ALA A 205 -26.38 -137.47 51.41
CA ALA A 205 -25.98 -138.61 50.59
C ALA A 205 -25.00 -139.54 51.34
N ALA A 206 -23.99 -138.99 52.02
CA ALA A 206 -23.05 -139.79 52.82
C ALA A 206 -23.77 -140.58 53.93
N ALA A 207 -24.66 -139.93 54.70
CA ALA A 207 -25.43 -140.58 55.75
C ALA A 207 -26.37 -141.68 55.23
N GLN A 208 -26.91 -141.53 54.01
CA GLN A 208 -27.71 -142.57 53.35
C GLN A 208 -26.85 -143.78 52.92
N ALA A 209 -25.62 -143.56 52.46
CA ALA A 209 -24.70 -144.63 52.08
C ALA A 209 -24.26 -145.45 53.31
N ASP A 210 -23.88 -144.79 54.40
CA ASP A 210 -23.51 -145.44 55.68
C ASP A 210 -24.67 -146.30 56.23
N ALA A 211 -25.90 -145.79 56.17
CA ALA A 211 -27.10 -146.52 56.58
C ALA A 211 -27.36 -147.77 55.72
N MET A 212 -27.08 -147.71 54.41
CA MET A 212 -27.20 -148.86 53.50
C MET A 212 -26.17 -149.95 53.82
N GLN A 213 -24.92 -149.55 54.09
CA GLN A 213 -23.84 -150.48 54.45
C GLN A 213 -24.14 -151.23 55.75
N ALA A 214 -24.65 -150.53 56.78
CA ALA A 214 -25.03 -151.15 58.05
C ALA A 214 -26.15 -152.21 57.92
N LEU A 215 -27.02 -152.07 56.92
CA LEU A 215 -28.09 -153.03 56.62
C LEU A 215 -27.54 -154.32 55.97
N VAL A 216 -26.55 -154.20 55.08
CA VAL A 216 -25.86 -155.34 54.45
C VAL A 216 -25.16 -156.21 55.50
N ASP A 217 -24.45 -155.61 56.45
CA ASP A 217 -23.71 -156.38 57.45
C ASP A 217 -24.63 -157.08 58.47
N ARG A 218 -25.80 -156.51 58.79
CA ARG A 218 -26.80 -157.17 59.64
C ARG A 218 -27.34 -158.47 59.02
N LEU A 219 -27.52 -158.51 57.71
CA LEU A 219 -27.99 -159.70 56.98
C LEU A 219 -26.98 -160.85 56.96
N ARG A 220 -25.69 -160.59 57.25
CA ARG A 220 -24.65 -161.64 57.35
C ARG A 220 -24.74 -162.41 58.68
N THR A 221 -25.13 -161.75 59.77
CA THR A 221 -25.11 -162.33 61.12
C THR A 221 -26.18 -163.40 61.33
N ASP A 222 -27.39 -163.18 60.81
CA ASP A 222 -28.54 -164.11 60.95
C ASP A 222 -28.30 -165.46 60.25
N ALA A 223 -27.39 -165.51 59.25
CA ALA A 223 -27.05 -166.75 58.57
C ALA A 223 -26.27 -167.73 59.47
N ALA A 224 -25.34 -167.21 60.30
CA ALA A 224 -24.40 -168.03 61.07
C ALA A 224 -25.03 -168.78 62.25
N GLN A 225 -26.21 -168.39 62.72
CA GLN A 225 -26.84 -169.03 63.89
C GLN A 225 -27.57 -170.34 63.58
N LYS A 226 -27.79 -170.71 62.30
CA LYS A 226 -28.58 -171.91 61.94
C LYS A 226 -27.78 -173.21 61.86
N ASP A 227 -26.47 -173.14 61.64
CA ASP A 227 -25.64 -174.35 61.44
C ASP A 227 -25.28 -175.07 62.76
N ALA A 228 -25.34 -174.36 63.89
CA ALA A 228 -24.82 -174.85 65.18
C ALA A 228 -25.65 -175.97 65.83
N THR A 229 -26.94 -176.13 65.51
CA THR A 229 -27.85 -177.09 66.16
C THR A 229 -27.87 -178.48 65.52
N LEU A 230 -27.17 -178.70 64.41
CA LEU A 230 -27.17 -179.97 63.67
C LEU A 230 -26.05 -180.96 64.09
N ALA A 231 -25.10 -180.52 64.91
CA ALA A 231 -23.87 -181.26 65.22
C ALA A 231 -23.89 -182.10 66.51
N GLN A 232 -25.02 -182.19 67.22
CA GLN A 232 -25.09 -182.76 68.59
C GLN A 232 -25.80 -184.12 68.74
N THR A 233 -26.25 -184.76 67.65
CA THR A 233 -27.16 -185.92 67.72
C THR A 233 -26.79 -187.13 66.83
N LEU A 234 -25.63 -187.15 66.18
CA LEU A 234 -25.20 -188.26 65.32
C LEU A 234 -23.77 -188.73 65.64
N ALA A 235 -23.59 -190.07 65.70
CA ALA A 235 -22.34 -190.81 65.92
C ALA A 235 -21.78 -190.83 67.37
N ALA A 236 -22.59 -191.32 68.31
CA ALA A 236 -22.10 -192.01 69.52
C ALA A 236 -22.61 -193.48 69.52
N LEU A 237 -22.20 -194.25 68.51
CA LEU A 237 -22.53 -195.69 68.37
C LEU A 237 -21.58 -196.37 67.36
N GLU A 238 -21.31 -197.66 67.64
CA GLU A 238 -20.58 -198.64 66.81
C GLU A 238 -19.06 -198.44 66.64
N GLU A 239 -18.34 -199.02 67.61
CA GLU A 239 -16.89 -199.28 67.62
C GLU A 239 -16.65 -200.81 67.48
N ALA A 240 -15.56 -201.19 66.81
CA ALA A 240 -15.09 -202.58 66.57
C ALA A 240 -15.94 -203.47 65.62
N GLU A 241 -15.39 -204.31 64.75
CA GLU A 241 -13.98 -204.52 64.31
C GLU A 241 -13.91 -205.15 62.90
N GLY A 242 -12.71 -205.26 62.30
CA GLY A 242 -12.47 -205.81 60.95
C GLY A 242 -12.65 -207.34 60.80
N ASN A 243 -12.25 -208.02 59.72
CA ASN A 243 -11.25 -207.80 58.66
C ASN A 243 -11.48 -208.84 57.51
N ALA A 244 -10.90 -208.83 56.30
CA ALA A 244 -10.12 -207.85 55.51
C ALA A 244 -9.85 -208.39 54.07
N GLU A 245 -9.50 -207.51 53.12
CA GLU A 245 -8.48 -207.67 52.03
C GLU A 245 -8.59 -208.82 50.98
N ALA A 246 -7.84 -208.88 49.84
CA ALA A 246 -7.15 -207.92 48.94
C ALA A 246 -6.72 -208.72 47.65
N ALA A 247 -6.03 -208.23 46.59
CA ALA A 247 -5.52 -206.90 46.21
C ALA A 247 -6.00 -206.53 44.77
N GLN A 248 -5.25 -206.34 43.67
CA GLN A 248 -3.81 -206.23 43.31
C GLN A 248 -3.77 -205.45 41.95
N ALA A 249 -2.92 -204.46 41.61
CA ALA A 249 -1.56 -204.03 41.94
C ALA A 249 -0.41 -204.59 41.05
N ARG A 250 0.52 -203.70 40.67
CA ARG A 250 1.79 -203.89 39.93
C ARG A 250 2.71 -202.70 40.35
N ALA A 251 4.04 -202.74 40.36
CA ALA A 251 5.09 -203.78 40.46
C ALA A 251 6.43 -202.99 40.66
N GLU A 252 7.59 -203.47 41.11
CA GLU A 252 8.10 -204.72 41.70
C GLU A 252 9.49 -204.34 42.33
N ALA A 253 10.26 -205.12 43.09
CA ALA A 253 10.29 -206.55 43.46
C ALA A 253 10.82 -206.67 44.93
N ALA A 254 11.00 -207.83 45.58
CA ALA A 254 10.98 -209.24 45.18
C ALA A 254 10.55 -210.12 46.38
N GLY A 255 10.12 -211.38 46.22
CA GLY A 255 9.82 -212.14 44.99
C GLY A 255 9.69 -213.65 45.24
N ALA A 256 8.97 -214.34 44.34
CA ALA A 256 8.72 -215.80 44.30
C ALA A 256 7.82 -216.39 45.44
N ARG A 257 7.10 -217.52 45.27
CA ARG A 257 7.00 -218.44 44.12
C ARG A 257 5.57 -218.98 43.89
N THR A 258 5.35 -219.37 42.63
CA THR A 258 4.21 -219.84 41.83
C THR A 258 3.45 -221.12 42.25
N GLU A 259 2.33 -221.39 41.52
CA GLU A 259 1.71 -222.71 41.19
C GLU A 259 0.97 -223.47 42.34
N GLU A 260 -0.09 -224.30 42.14
CA GLU A 260 -0.81 -224.72 40.91
C GLU A 260 -2.28 -225.22 41.16
N LEU A 261 -2.96 -225.53 40.03
CA LEU A 261 -4.18 -226.33 39.70
C LEU A 261 -4.77 -227.37 40.71
N GLN A 262 -5.93 -228.04 40.52
CA GLN A 262 -6.82 -228.40 39.37
C GLN A 262 -8.32 -228.29 39.79
N ALA A 263 -9.33 -228.13 38.91
CA ALA A 263 -10.05 -229.13 38.07
C ALA A 263 -10.70 -230.31 38.87
N GLU A 264 -11.86 -230.89 38.52
CA GLU A 264 -12.47 -231.17 37.20
C GLU A 264 -14.03 -231.18 37.19
N LEU A 265 -14.62 -231.07 35.98
CA LEU A 265 -15.82 -231.72 35.35
C LEU A 265 -17.07 -232.18 36.17
N SER A 266 -18.24 -232.50 35.60
CA SER A 266 -19.06 -232.06 34.43
C SER A 266 -20.41 -232.85 34.50
N GLU A 267 -21.47 -232.70 33.68
CA GLU A 267 -21.74 -231.86 32.49
C GLU A 267 -23.26 -231.49 32.41
N ALA A 268 -23.98 -231.86 31.34
CA ALA A 268 -25.44 -231.67 31.18
C ALA A 268 -26.07 -232.76 30.29
N GLU A 269 -27.37 -233.05 30.44
CA GLU A 269 -28.12 -233.91 29.49
C GLU A 269 -29.65 -233.59 29.46
N GLN A 270 -30.43 -234.30 28.64
CA GLN A 270 -31.80 -233.92 28.25
C GLN A 270 -32.89 -235.00 28.52
N ALA A 271 -34.14 -234.53 28.57
CA ALA A 271 -35.41 -235.24 28.34
C ALA A 271 -36.08 -236.04 29.50
N ARG A 272 -37.42 -236.17 29.37
CA ARG A 272 -38.45 -236.67 30.33
C ARG A 272 -38.68 -235.74 31.54
N LEU A 273 -39.89 -235.31 31.90
CA LEU A 273 -41.28 -235.85 31.98
C LEU A 273 -41.66 -236.34 33.39
N ALA A 274 -42.89 -236.01 33.81
CA ALA A 274 -43.51 -236.18 35.14
C ALA A 274 -42.86 -235.31 36.26
N GLU A 275 -43.56 -234.44 37.01
CA GLU A 275 -44.86 -234.52 37.73
C GLU A 275 -44.73 -235.11 39.14
N ALA A 276 -44.59 -234.26 40.17
CA ALA A 276 -45.04 -234.52 41.55
C ALA A 276 -44.99 -233.28 42.48
N ALA A 277 -46.03 -233.16 43.31
CA ALA A 277 -46.08 -232.73 44.71
C ALA A 277 -45.17 -231.61 45.28
N ALA A 278 -45.82 -230.49 45.58
CA ALA A 278 -45.91 -229.85 46.92
C ALA A 278 -44.96 -230.28 48.06
N ALA A 279 -44.21 -229.30 48.56
CA ALA A 279 -44.43 -228.73 49.91
C ALA A 279 -44.19 -227.22 49.79
N GLU A 280 -45.15 -226.29 49.88
CA GLU A 280 -46.29 -226.14 50.80
C GLU A 280 -45.94 -225.72 52.23
N ALA A 281 -44.94 -224.84 52.36
CA ALA A 281 -44.85 -223.87 53.45
C ALA A 281 -44.19 -222.56 52.97
N LEU A 282 -44.79 -221.37 53.13
CA LEU A 282 -46.21 -221.08 53.33
C LEU A 282 -46.52 -219.68 52.77
N ARG A 283 -47.66 -219.52 52.10
CA ARG A 283 -47.94 -218.40 51.17
C ARG A 283 -48.44 -217.10 51.86
N GLU A 284 -48.09 -216.90 53.12
CA GLU A 284 -48.81 -216.04 54.08
C GLU A 284 -47.92 -214.97 54.74
N ARG A 285 -47.08 -214.29 53.94
CA ARG A 285 -46.32 -213.12 54.43
C ARG A 285 -46.06 -212.06 53.34
N LEU A 286 -46.99 -211.97 52.38
CA LEU A 286 -46.86 -211.19 51.14
C LEU A 286 -48.03 -210.17 51.03
N GLN A 287 -48.18 -209.30 52.03
CA GLN A 287 -49.22 -208.25 52.01
C GLN A 287 -48.83 -206.92 52.68
N ASP A 288 -47.88 -206.89 53.62
CA ASP A 288 -47.37 -205.64 54.25
C ASP A 288 -46.31 -204.91 53.38
N THR A 289 -46.59 -204.71 52.09
CA THR A 289 -45.64 -204.11 51.12
C THR A 289 -46.28 -203.02 50.25
N GLN A 290 -46.93 -202.01 50.86
CA GLN A 290 -47.47 -200.85 50.12
C GLN A 290 -47.74 -199.61 51.02
N ALA A 291 -46.68 -198.90 51.44
CA ALA A 291 -46.84 -197.64 52.21
C ALA A 291 -45.69 -196.60 52.14
N ALA A 292 -44.42 -197.02 52.08
CA ALA A 292 -43.29 -196.18 52.52
C ALA A 292 -42.23 -195.82 51.45
N LEU A 293 -42.63 -195.61 50.18
CA LEU A 293 -41.76 -195.04 49.14
C LEU A 293 -42.50 -193.93 48.37
N THR A 294 -42.11 -192.66 48.58
CA THR A 294 -42.14 -191.47 47.68
C THR A 294 -42.14 -190.18 48.52
N GLY A 295 -41.00 -189.76 49.08
CA GLY A 295 -40.95 -188.58 49.96
C GLY A 295 -39.65 -187.75 49.90
N GLU A 296 -38.50 -188.40 50.02
CA GLU A 296 -37.19 -187.74 50.18
C GLU A 296 -36.75 -186.88 48.98
N GLU A 297 -36.88 -187.39 47.75
CA GLU A 297 -36.25 -186.79 46.56
C GLU A 297 -36.80 -185.40 46.17
N LYS A 298 -38.00 -185.03 46.65
CA LYS A 298 -38.56 -183.68 46.42
C LYS A 298 -37.93 -182.59 47.28
N LYS A 299 -37.12 -182.92 48.29
CA LYS A 299 -36.55 -181.91 49.21
C LYS A 299 -35.33 -181.20 48.62
N ARG A 300 -34.42 -181.95 47.97
CA ARG A 300 -33.12 -181.43 47.46
C ARG A 300 -33.23 -180.39 46.33
N LEU A 301 -34.36 -180.28 45.64
CA LEU A 301 -34.58 -179.29 44.59
C LEU A 301 -35.07 -177.93 45.10
N ALA A 302 -35.56 -177.84 46.35
CA ALA A 302 -36.01 -176.57 46.93
C ALA A 302 -34.85 -175.71 47.47
N GLU A 303 -33.81 -176.35 47.99
CA GLU A 303 -32.68 -175.70 48.68
C GLU A 303 -31.72 -175.01 47.69
N ALA A 304 -31.58 -175.54 46.47
CA ALA A 304 -30.76 -174.93 45.41
C ALA A 304 -31.32 -173.57 44.93
N ALA A 305 -32.64 -173.45 44.78
CA ALA A 305 -33.28 -172.22 44.27
C ALA A 305 -33.16 -171.04 45.25
N ALA A 306 -33.10 -171.30 46.55
CA ALA A 306 -32.98 -170.25 47.58
C ALA A 306 -31.62 -169.53 47.55
N ALA A 307 -30.55 -170.21 47.11
CA ALA A 307 -29.19 -169.65 47.06
C ALA A 307 -29.00 -168.63 45.92
N GLU A 308 -29.79 -168.72 44.85
CA GLU A 308 -29.63 -167.90 43.65
C GLU A 308 -30.39 -166.55 43.78
N GLU A 309 -31.59 -166.57 44.35
CA GLU A 309 -32.37 -165.37 44.72
C GLU A 309 -31.59 -164.46 45.69
N LEU A 310 -30.82 -165.03 46.62
CA LEU A 310 -29.98 -164.27 47.56
C LEU A 310 -28.81 -163.55 46.86
N ARG A 311 -28.18 -164.21 45.88
CA ARG A 311 -27.10 -163.61 45.08
C ARG A 311 -27.58 -162.44 44.23
N ARG A 312 -28.79 -162.53 43.64
CA ARG A 312 -29.33 -161.44 42.82
C ARG A 312 -29.58 -160.17 43.62
N LYS A 313 -30.03 -160.28 44.88
CA LYS A 313 -30.22 -159.12 45.77
C LYS A 313 -28.91 -158.42 46.14
N LEU A 314 -27.85 -159.20 46.38
CA LEU A 314 -26.51 -158.66 46.68
C LEU A 314 -25.82 -158.01 45.47
N ALA A 315 -26.24 -158.32 44.23
CA ALA A 315 -25.76 -157.63 43.04
C ALA A 315 -26.38 -156.23 42.90
N ASN A 316 -27.71 -156.11 42.92
CA ASN A 316 -28.41 -154.84 42.73
C ASN A 316 -27.93 -153.75 43.71
N SER A 317 -27.82 -154.05 45.01
CA SER A 317 -27.37 -153.06 46.00
C SER A 317 -25.90 -152.63 45.83
N ARG A 318 -25.09 -153.39 45.07
CA ARG A 318 -23.72 -153.00 44.73
C ARG A 318 -23.67 -152.03 43.54
N ASP A 319 -24.57 -152.20 42.57
CA ASP A 319 -24.70 -151.28 41.43
C ASP A 319 -25.30 -149.93 41.88
N GLU A 320 -26.27 -149.96 42.80
CA GLU A 320 -26.84 -148.76 43.44
C GLU A 320 -25.76 -147.95 44.20
N LEU A 321 -24.93 -148.61 45.03
CA LEU A 321 -23.80 -147.97 45.70
C LEU A 321 -22.77 -147.39 44.71
N THR A 322 -22.55 -148.03 43.56
CA THR A 322 -21.61 -147.56 42.53
C THR A 322 -22.13 -146.29 41.84
N ALA A 323 -23.42 -146.25 41.49
CA ALA A 323 -24.06 -145.05 40.93
C ALA A 323 -24.09 -143.90 41.94
N MET A 324 -24.37 -144.19 43.21
CA MET A 324 -24.36 -143.20 44.30
C MET A 324 -22.97 -142.64 44.58
N THR A 325 -21.91 -143.45 44.44
CA THR A 325 -20.51 -143.00 44.53
C THR A 325 -20.18 -142.03 43.38
N LEU A 326 -20.56 -142.36 42.15
CA LEU A 326 -20.30 -141.50 40.98
C LEU A 326 -21.05 -140.16 41.07
N ALA A 327 -22.27 -140.16 41.61
CA ALA A 327 -23.04 -138.94 41.86
C ALA A 327 -22.39 -138.05 42.93
N LEU A 328 -21.77 -138.64 43.96
CA LEU A 328 -21.00 -137.91 44.98
C LEU A 328 -19.70 -137.32 44.39
N GLU A 329 -19.05 -138.00 43.46
CA GLU A 329 -17.87 -137.48 42.74
C GLU A 329 -18.24 -136.31 41.79
N GLU A 330 -19.35 -136.40 41.05
CA GLU A 330 -19.86 -135.29 40.24
C GLU A 330 -20.29 -134.08 41.10
N GLN A 331 -20.89 -134.31 42.28
CA GLN A 331 -21.17 -133.23 43.24
C GLN A 331 -19.88 -132.62 43.80
N ARG A 332 -18.86 -133.42 44.11
CA ARG A 332 -17.54 -132.92 44.53
C ARG A 332 -16.88 -132.07 43.45
N ARG A 333 -16.88 -132.52 42.19
CA ARG A 333 -16.28 -131.72 41.10
C ARG A 333 -16.99 -130.39 40.90
N ARG A 334 -18.32 -130.35 41.05
CA ARG A 334 -19.10 -129.08 41.04
C ARG A 334 -18.79 -128.20 42.24
N ALA A 335 -18.60 -128.76 43.43
CA ALA A 335 -18.18 -128.01 44.61
C ALA A 335 -16.74 -127.47 44.47
N GLU A 336 -15.83 -128.21 43.83
CA GLU A 336 -14.48 -127.76 43.52
C GLU A 336 -14.46 -126.67 42.42
N GLU A 337 -15.31 -126.79 41.40
CA GLU A 337 -15.53 -125.77 40.37
C GLU A 337 -16.11 -124.47 40.99
N THR A 338 -17.14 -124.57 41.84
CA THR A 338 -17.72 -123.40 42.51
C THR A 338 -16.78 -122.79 43.55
N LEU A 339 -16.01 -123.57 44.30
CA LEU A 339 -14.96 -123.05 45.20
C LEU A 339 -13.82 -122.36 44.43
N THR A 340 -13.46 -122.85 43.25
CA THR A 340 -12.46 -122.19 42.39
C THR A 340 -12.98 -120.86 41.85
N LEU A 341 -14.25 -120.81 41.41
CA LEU A 341 -14.91 -119.56 41.02
C LEU A 341 -15.08 -118.61 42.22
N LEU A 342 -15.35 -119.12 43.43
CA LEU A 342 -15.44 -118.33 44.65
C LEU A 342 -14.08 -117.74 45.04
N ALA A 343 -12.98 -118.47 44.82
CA ALA A 343 -11.62 -117.96 45.04
C ALA A 343 -11.28 -116.83 44.06
N ALA A 344 -11.51 -117.03 42.76
CA ALA A 344 -11.28 -116.01 41.74
C ALA A 344 -12.20 -114.78 41.93
N ALA A 345 -13.44 -114.98 42.39
CA ALA A 345 -14.36 -113.90 42.70
C ALA A 345 -13.97 -113.13 43.98
N ARG A 346 -13.33 -113.77 44.97
CA ARG A 346 -12.72 -113.08 46.12
C ARG A 346 -11.44 -112.32 45.75
N GLU A 347 -10.62 -112.87 44.85
CA GLU A 347 -9.45 -112.17 44.31
C GLU A 347 -9.89 -110.90 43.54
N ALA A 348 -10.99 -110.98 42.78
CA ALA A 348 -11.61 -109.82 42.14
C ALA A 348 -12.33 -108.85 43.14
N GLU A 349 -12.84 -109.34 44.27
CA GLU A 349 -13.40 -108.54 45.38
C GLU A 349 -12.29 -107.71 46.04
N GLU A 350 -11.15 -108.33 46.35
CA GLU A 350 -9.95 -107.65 46.87
C GLU A 350 -9.34 -106.68 45.84
N GLU A 351 -9.24 -107.06 44.56
CA GLU A 351 -8.71 -106.18 43.51
C GLU A 351 -9.63 -104.97 43.25
N LEU A 352 -10.96 -105.14 43.31
CA LEU A 352 -11.91 -104.02 43.24
C LEU A 352 -11.85 -103.14 44.48
N GLY A 353 -11.72 -103.71 45.68
CA GLY A 353 -11.56 -102.93 46.92
C GLY A 353 -10.27 -102.09 46.93
N LEU A 354 -9.17 -102.65 46.43
CA LEU A 354 -7.90 -101.90 46.25
C LEU A 354 -8.02 -100.78 45.21
N LYS A 355 -8.71 -101.04 44.09
CA LYS A 355 -8.99 -100.00 43.07
C LYS A 355 -9.89 -98.90 43.63
N LEU A 356 -10.95 -99.25 44.36
CA LEU A 356 -11.83 -98.29 45.02
C LEU A 356 -11.05 -97.41 46.00
N ALA A 357 -10.25 -98.00 46.89
CA ALA A 357 -9.44 -97.26 47.85
C ALA A 357 -8.42 -96.32 47.17
N GLN A 358 -7.88 -96.69 46.01
CA GLN A 358 -7.02 -95.80 45.21
C GLN A 358 -7.82 -94.65 44.57
N ILE A 359 -9.00 -94.94 43.98
CA ILE A 359 -9.87 -93.91 43.39
C ILE A 359 -10.35 -92.92 44.47
N GLU A 360 -10.67 -93.39 45.67
CA GLU A 360 -11.04 -92.51 46.79
C GLU A 360 -9.86 -91.66 47.28
N LEU A 361 -8.65 -92.21 47.32
CA LEU A 361 -7.45 -91.43 47.68
C LEU A 361 -7.09 -90.39 46.60
N ASP A 362 -7.28 -90.72 45.32
CA ASP A 362 -7.10 -89.77 44.21
C ASP A 362 -8.22 -88.72 44.18
N ARG A 363 -9.46 -89.08 44.51
CA ARG A 363 -10.58 -88.15 44.72
C ARG A 363 -10.26 -87.18 45.86
N ASP A 364 -9.89 -87.67 47.04
CA ASP A 364 -9.59 -86.83 48.21
C ASP A 364 -8.40 -85.89 47.92
N ALA A 365 -7.42 -86.33 47.14
CA ALA A 365 -6.30 -85.50 46.68
C ALA A 365 -6.70 -84.47 45.59
N LEU A 366 -7.75 -84.72 44.81
CA LEU A 366 -8.35 -83.75 43.88
C LEU A 366 -9.27 -82.76 44.63
N GLU A 367 -10.04 -83.22 45.61
CA GLU A 367 -10.84 -82.38 46.51
C GLU A 367 -9.96 -81.43 47.32
N GLN A 368 -8.82 -81.90 47.84
CA GLN A 368 -7.86 -81.01 48.52
C GLN A 368 -7.33 -79.93 47.56
N LYS A 369 -6.94 -80.29 46.32
CA LYS A 369 -6.48 -79.30 45.32
C LYS A 369 -7.59 -78.33 44.91
N LEU A 370 -8.83 -78.79 44.81
CA LEU A 370 -9.99 -77.95 44.54
C LEU A 370 -10.30 -77.03 45.72
N ALA A 371 -10.11 -77.49 46.96
CA ALA A 371 -10.23 -76.67 48.16
C ALA A 371 -9.10 -75.63 48.26
N GLU A 372 -7.86 -75.97 47.88
CA GLU A 372 -6.74 -75.04 47.77
C GLU A 372 -6.99 -74.00 46.65
N ALA A 373 -7.44 -74.44 45.47
CA ALA A 373 -7.79 -73.56 44.35
C ALA A 373 -9.04 -72.71 44.58
N ARG A 374 -9.93 -73.10 45.51
CA ARG A 374 -11.06 -72.27 45.98
C ARG A 374 -10.71 -71.42 47.21
N ALA A 375 -9.72 -71.78 48.03
CA ALA A 375 -9.21 -70.90 49.09
C ALA A 375 -8.59 -69.61 48.51
N VAL A 376 -8.15 -69.68 47.25
CA VAL A 376 -7.76 -68.56 46.39
C VAL A 376 -8.93 -67.59 46.09
N ASP A 377 -10.20 -67.90 46.46
CA ASP A 377 -11.35 -66.97 46.37
C ASP A 377 -11.11 -65.65 47.15
N GLU A 378 -10.31 -65.64 48.22
CA GLU A 378 -9.91 -64.39 48.90
C GLU A 378 -9.12 -63.50 47.92
N THR A 379 -8.15 -64.07 47.21
CA THR A 379 -7.41 -63.36 46.14
C THR A 379 -8.28 -63.07 44.90
N ARG A 380 -9.37 -63.80 44.68
CA ARG A 380 -10.34 -63.53 43.60
C ARG A 380 -11.18 -62.30 43.93
N ALA A 381 -11.55 -62.12 45.18
CA ALA A 381 -12.16 -60.88 45.67
C ALA A 381 -11.17 -59.71 45.52
N GLU A 382 -9.91 -59.87 45.97
CA GLU A 382 -8.85 -58.85 45.79
C GLU A 382 -8.58 -58.53 44.30
N LEU A 383 -8.60 -59.53 43.41
CA LEU A 383 -8.45 -59.34 41.96
C LEU A 383 -9.64 -58.54 41.38
N SER A 384 -10.87 -58.83 41.83
CA SER A 384 -12.06 -58.12 41.38
C SER A 384 -12.10 -56.68 41.90
N GLU A 385 -11.72 -56.45 43.16
CA GLU A 385 -11.62 -55.13 43.78
C GLU A 385 -10.55 -54.29 43.08
N ARG A 386 -9.36 -54.86 42.81
CA ARG A 386 -8.32 -54.18 42.03
C ARG A 386 -8.71 -53.92 40.58
N LEU A 387 -9.47 -54.81 39.94
CA LEU A 387 -10.02 -54.54 38.61
C LEU A 387 -10.94 -53.32 38.65
N GLU A 388 -11.89 -53.27 39.60
CA GLU A 388 -12.79 -52.12 39.79
C GLU A 388 -12.00 -50.82 40.09
N GLU A 389 -11.00 -50.86 40.97
CA GLU A 389 -10.09 -49.72 41.23
C GLU A 389 -9.34 -49.25 39.97
N THR A 390 -8.84 -50.17 39.13
CA THR A 390 -8.15 -49.81 37.88
C THR A 390 -9.10 -49.25 36.82
N GLU A 391 -10.33 -49.77 36.71
CA GLU A 391 -11.33 -49.24 35.79
C GLU A 391 -11.81 -47.85 36.21
N ASP A 392 -12.06 -47.61 37.50
CA ASP A 392 -12.50 -46.30 37.99
C ASP A 392 -11.36 -45.25 37.90
N SER A 393 -10.13 -45.64 38.22
CA SER A 393 -8.92 -44.82 38.02
C SER A 393 -8.73 -44.45 36.54
N ARG A 394 -8.90 -45.43 35.63
CA ARG A 394 -8.80 -45.22 34.19
C ARG A 394 -9.94 -44.33 33.67
N ALA A 395 -11.17 -44.53 34.13
CA ALA A 395 -12.32 -43.73 33.74
C ALA A 395 -12.16 -42.26 34.16
N GLU A 396 -11.55 -41.99 35.31
CA GLU A 396 -11.22 -40.63 35.74
C GLU A 396 -10.08 -40.02 34.91
N LEU A 397 -9.03 -40.78 34.57
CA LEU A 397 -8.00 -40.30 33.64
C LEU A 397 -8.56 -40.01 32.23
N GLU A 398 -9.45 -40.85 31.70
CA GLU A 398 -10.12 -40.63 30.41
C GLU A 398 -10.97 -39.33 30.43
N ARG A 399 -11.65 -39.01 31.55
CA ARG A 399 -12.34 -37.72 31.75
C ARG A 399 -11.35 -36.54 31.76
N GLN A 400 -10.22 -36.68 32.44
CA GLN A 400 -9.19 -35.63 32.51
C GLN A 400 -8.53 -35.37 31.15
N VAL A 401 -8.22 -36.43 30.38
CA VAL A 401 -7.77 -36.32 28.98
C VAL A 401 -8.81 -35.60 28.11
N ALA A 402 -10.09 -35.97 28.22
CA ALA A 402 -11.16 -35.31 27.47
C ALA A 402 -11.30 -33.81 27.83
N ALA A 403 -11.17 -33.46 29.12
CA ALA A 403 -11.17 -32.07 29.59
C ALA A 403 -9.96 -31.28 29.07
N LEU A 404 -8.77 -31.86 29.07
CA LEU A 404 -7.55 -31.24 28.53
C LEU A 404 -7.61 -31.06 27.01
N ILE A 405 -8.18 -32.03 26.27
CA ILE A 405 -8.42 -31.89 24.82
C ILE A 405 -9.44 -30.77 24.53
N ALA A 406 -10.47 -30.61 25.37
CA ALA A 406 -11.41 -29.50 25.26
C ALA A 406 -10.75 -28.14 25.57
N ALA A 407 -9.94 -28.06 26.63
CA ALA A 407 -9.16 -26.87 26.98
C ALA A 407 -8.17 -26.49 25.86
N ARG A 408 -7.45 -27.48 25.31
CA ARG A 408 -6.54 -27.28 24.18
C ARG A 408 -7.26 -26.76 22.95
N ARG A 409 -8.43 -27.31 22.60
CA ARG A 409 -9.25 -26.82 21.47
C ARG A 409 -9.72 -25.38 21.70
N ALA A 410 -10.06 -25.01 22.94
CA ALA A 410 -10.40 -23.64 23.28
C ALA A 410 -9.19 -22.69 23.16
N ALA A 411 -7.99 -23.12 23.56
CA ALA A 411 -6.76 -22.36 23.35
C ALA A 411 -6.37 -22.24 21.87
N GLU A 412 -6.46 -23.33 21.10
CA GLU A 412 -6.27 -23.37 19.63
C GLU A 412 -7.26 -22.41 18.92
N GLY A 413 -8.50 -22.31 19.41
CA GLY A 413 -9.48 -21.31 18.95
C GLY A 413 -9.09 -19.86 19.27
N LYS A 414 -8.73 -19.56 20.53
CA LYS A 414 -8.22 -18.23 20.94
C LYS A 414 -6.99 -17.80 20.14
N ALA A 415 -6.09 -18.74 19.81
CA ALA A 415 -4.90 -18.49 19.01
C ALA A 415 -5.24 -18.14 17.55
N SER A 416 -6.23 -18.82 16.96
CA SER A 416 -6.74 -18.49 15.62
C SER A 416 -7.37 -17.08 15.58
N GLU A 417 -8.14 -16.72 16.62
CA GLU A 417 -8.67 -15.35 16.76
C GLU A 417 -7.57 -14.30 16.94
N ALA A 418 -6.55 -14.58 17.76
CA ALA A 418 -5.44 -13.67 18.00
C ALA A 418 -4.59 -13.46 16.74
N LEU A 419 -4.36 -14.52 15.96
CA LEU A 419 -3.67 -14.46 14.67
C LEU A 419 -4.44 -13.58 13.68
N SER A 420 -5.75 -13.81 13.50
CA SER A 420 -6.57 -13.00 12.58
C SER A 420 -6.59 -11.52 12.97
N LYS A 421 -6.68 -11.20 14.28
CA LYS A 421 -6.58 -9.82 14.78
C LYS A 421 -5.18 -9.22 14.60
N ALA A 422 -4.12 -10.03 14.62
CA ALA A 422 -2.75 -9.59 14.32
C ALA A 422 -2.55 -9.32 12.82
N GLU A 423 -3.14 -10.12 11.94
CA GLU A 423 -3.14 -9.90 10.48
C GLU A 423 -3.89 -8.62 10.10
N GLU A 424 -5.06 -8.37 10.70
CA GLU A 424 -5.81 -7.12 10.53
C GLU A 424 -4.97 -5.90 10.96
N ARG A 425 -4.36 -5.96 12.16
CA ARG A 425 -3.45 -4.91 12.66
C ARG A 425 -2.24 -4.71 11.74
N ALA A 426 -1.66 -5.78 11.19
CA ALA A 426 -0.56 -5.69 10.24
C ALA A 426 -0.97 -5.02 8.92
N ALA A 427 -2.17 -5.32 8.41
CA ALA A 427 -2.73 -4.66 7.23
C ALA A 427 -3.00 -3.16 7.47
N LEU A 428 -3.60 -2.81 8.62
CA LEU A 428 -3.81 -1.42 9.04
C LEU A 428 -2.49 -0.66 9.19
N LEU A 429 -1.48 -1.30 9.80
CA LEU A 429 -0.13 -0.73 9.93
C LEU A 429 0.54 -0.52 8.57
N ALA A 430 0.39 -1.45 7.62
CA ALA A 430 0.91 -1.34 6.27
C ALA A 430 0.24 -0.21 5.47
N GLU A 431 -1.09 -0.07 5.56
CA GLU A 431 -1.81 1.06 4.99
C GLU A 431 -1.42 2.39 5.64
N ALA A 432 -1.28 2.41 6.97
CA ALA A 432 -0.90 3.62 7.68
C ALA A 432 0.50 4.11 7.27
N ASN A 433 1.46 3.20 7.12
CA ASN A 433 2.79 3.47 6.59
C ASN A 433 2.79 3.79 5.08
N ARG A 434 1.76 3.44 4.31
CA ARG A 434 1.59 3.91 2.93
C ARG A 434 1.14 5.37 2.92
N LYS A 435 0.08 5.70 3.66
CA LYS A 435 -0.46 7.07 3.79
C LYS A 435 0.57 8.07 4.33
N LEU A 436 1.40 7.67 5.30
CA LEU A 436 2.48 8.51 5.79
C LEU A 436 3.45 8.91 4.67
N ARG A 437 3.93 7.95 3.87
CA ARG A 437 4.84 8.22 2.74
C ARG A 437 4.19 9.04 1.63
N GLU A 438 2.89 8.86 1.40
CA GLU A 438 2.11 9.69 0.47
C GLU A 438 2.03 11.16 0.96
N GLN A 439 1.81 11.38 2.27
CA GLN A 439 1.82 12.71 2.91
C GLN A 439 3.22 13.36 2.92
N GLU A 440 4.27 12.60 3.26
CA GLU A 440 5.66 13.07 3.24
C GLU A 440 6.08 13.50 1.83
N ALA A 441 5.69 12.75 0.80
CA ALA A 441 5.96 13.10 -0.60
C ALA A 441 5.21 14.36 -1.04
N ALA A 442 3.92 14.49 -0.69
CA ALA A 442 3.13 15.69 -0.97
C ALA A 442 3.72 16.93 -0.29
N SER A 443 4.04 16.84 1.01
CA SER A 443 4.60 17.96 1.76
C SER A 443 6.01 18.35 1.29
N ALA A 444 6.81 17.38 0.83
CA ALA A 444 8.08 17.66 0.15
C ALA A 444 7.90 18.36 -1.20
N GLU A 445 6.79 18.15 -1.91
CA GLU A 445 6.47 18.91 -3.13
C GLU A 445 5.95 20.32 -2.79
N SER A 446 5.02 20.45 -1.84
CA SER A 446 4.51 21.73 -1.34
C SER A 446 5.64 22.64 -0.85
N LEU A 447 6.65 22.10 -0.15
CA LEU A 447 7.87 22.82 0.23
C LEU A 447 8.69 23.33 -0.98
N ARG A 448 8.82 22.55 -2.06
CA ARG A 448 9.52 22.98 -3.28
C ARG A 448 8.75 24.09 -3.99
N ARG A 449 7.42 23.98 -4.07
CA ARG A 449 6.55 25.01 -4.64
C ARG A 449 6.67 26.33 -3.86
N MET A 450 6.63 26.28 -2.53
CA MET A 450 6.87 27.46 -1.69
C MET A 450 8.26 28.06 -1.85
N ALA A 451 9.32 27.24 -2.02
CA ALA A 451 10.66 27.77 -2.26
C ALA A 451 10.74 28.58 -3.56
N VAL A 452 10.16 28.06 -4.65
CA VAL A 452 10.11 28.74 -5.95
C VAL A 452 9.25 30.01 -5.89
N LEU A 453 8.09 29.97 -5.24
CA LEU A 453 7.23 31.16 -5.09
C LEU A 453 7.91 32.24 -4.23
N ASN A 454 8.59 31.88 -3.15
CA ASN A 454 9.36 32.86 -2.35
C ASN A 454 10.51 33.49 -3.16
N GLU A 455 11.17 32.73 -4.04
CA GLU A 455 12.17 33.29 -4.97
C GLU A 455 11.53 34.27 -5.97
N GLN A 456 10.37 33.92 -6.53
CA GLN A 456 9.61 34.79 -7.44
C GLN A 456 9.14 36.07 -6.75
N THR A 457 8.56 35.99 -5.56
CA THR A 457 8.17 37.16 -4.75
C THR A 457 9.40 38.03 -4.42
N ALA A 458 10.53 37.43 -4.05
CA ALA A 458 11.76 38.18 -3.80
C ALA A 458 12.32 38.85 -5.07
N ALA A 459 12.16 38.24 -6.25
CA ALA A 459 12.52 38.85 -7.52
C ALA A 459 11.57 39.99 -7.92
N LEU A 460 10.26 39.79 -7.76
CA LEU A 460 9.24 40.77 -8.10
C LEU A 460 9.29 42.00 -7.17
N ARG A 461 9.51 41.81 -5.87
CA ARG A 461 9.78 42.92 -4.92
C ARG A 461 11.00 43.76 -5.33
N ARG A 462 12.05 43.15 -5.91
CA ARG A 462 13.20 43.89 -6.48
C ARG A 462 12.81 44.65 -7.75
N GLN A 463 11.96 44.08 -8.60
CA GLN A 463 11.43 44.77 -9.79
C GLN A 463 10.52 45.96 -9.41
N VAL A 464 9.63 45.79 -8.43
CA VAL A 464 8.80 46.87 -7.87
C VAL A 464 9.67 48.01 -7.33
N ALA A 465 10.71 47.71 -6.54
CA ALA A 465 11.63 48.74 -6.06
C ALA A 465 12.41 49.43 -7.19
N SER A 466 12.77 48.71 -8.25
CA SER A 466 13.42 49.28 -9.43
C SER A 466 12.48 50.16 -10.27
N LEU A 467 11.21 49.77 -10.39
CA LEU A 467 10.19 50.56 -11.10
C LEU A 467 9.82 51.82 -10.33
N GLN A 468 9.71 51.74 -8.99
CA GLN A 468 9.55 52.91 -8.13
C GLN A 468 10.72 53.88 -8.33
N SER A 469 11.98 53.40 -8.22
CA SER A 469 13.16 54.26 -8.40
C SER A 469 13.32 54.84 -9.81
N LEU A 470 12.67 54.26 -10.84
CA LEU A 470 12.61 54.82 -12.19
C LEU A 470 11.49 55.86 -12.32
N LEU A 471 10.32 55.58 -11.72
CA LEU A 471 9.19 56.52 -11.64
C LEU A 471 9.59 57.79 -10.88
N ASP A 472 10.14 57.65 -9.67
CA ASP A 472 10.63 58.76 -8.83
C ASP A 472 11.64 59.65 -9.59
N ALA A 473 12.48 59.04 -10.43
CA ALA A 473 13.49 59.73 -11.24
C ALA A 473 12.90 60.38 -12.51
N ALA A 474 11.85 59.80 -13.10
CA ALA A 474 11.13 60.38 -14.23
C ALA A 474 10.28 61.57 -13.78
N GLU A 475 9.52 61.44 -12.69
CA GLU A 475 8.78 62.55 -12.05
C GLU A 475 9.71 63.72 -11.66
N ALA A 476 10.88 63.43 -11.08
CA ALA A 476 11.85 64.48 -10.75
C ALA A 476 12.41 65.22 -11.98
N LYS A 477 12.55 64.53 -13.12
CA LYS A 477 12.99 65.12 -14.40
C LYS A 477 11.87 65.92 -15.07
N ASP A 478 10.63 65.46 -14.94
CA ASP A 478 9.42 66.14 -15.42
C ASP A 478 9.28 67.52 -14.75
N ILE A 479 9.37 67.53 -13.41
CA ILE A 479 9.37 68.77 -12.61
C ILE A 479 10.55 69.69 -12.97
N GLU A 480 11.75 69.16 -13.28
CA GLU A 480 12.87 70.02 -13.72
C GLU A 480 12.58 70.68 -15.08
N GLN A 481 11.95 69.97 -16.01
CA GLN A 481 11.64 70.46 -17.35
C GLN A 481 10.44 71.42 -17.34
N GLU A 482 9.40 71.16 -16.55
CA GLU A 482 8.26 72.10 -16.36
C GLU A 482 8.76 73.45 -15.80
N VAL A 483 9.62 73.42 -14.78
CA VAL A 483 10.25 74.63 -14.21
C VAL A 483 11.16 75.35 -15.22
N ARG A 484 11.82 74.62 -16.13
CA ARG A 484 12.58 75.24 -17.24
C ARG A 484 11.67 75.92 -18.25
N ILE A 485 10.53 75.34 -18.60
CA ILE A 485 9.56 75.96 -19.52
C ILE A 485 8.93 77.20 -18.88
N GLU A 486 8.56 77.16 -17.59
CA GLU A 486 8.10 78.37 -16.87
C GLU A 486 9.18 79.47 -16.90
N ALA A 487 10.44 79.11 -16.65
CA ALA A 487 11.55 80.04 -16.70
C ALA A 487 11.79 80.61 -18.10
N LEU A 488 11.67 79.80 -19.16
CA LEU A 488 11.79 80.25 -20.56
C LEU A 488 10.61 81.14 -20.98
N GLY A 489 9.38 80.79 -20.60
CA GLY A 489 8.19 81.61 -20.81
C GLY A 489 8.28 82.95 -20.08
N SER A 490 8.77 82.95 -18.85
CA SER A 490 9.06 84.17 -18.07
C SER A 490 10.15 85.03 -18.74
N GLN A 491 11.23 84.42 -19.25
CA GLN A 491 12.25 85.12 -20.03
C GLN A 491 11.68 85.73 -21.31
N LEU A 492 10.88 84.98 -22.09
CA LEU A 492 10.22 85.42 -23.32
C LEU A 492 9.29 86.60 -23.06
N ASN A 493 8.45 86.52 -22.02
CA ASN A 493 7.60 87.62 -21.57
C ASN A 493 8.41 88.85 -21.15
N SER A 494 9.54 88.66 -20.47
CA SER A 494 10.45 89.77 -20.12
C SER A 494 11.12 90.40 -21.36
N ALA A 495 11.42 89.63 -22.40
CA ALA A 495 12.00 90.11 -23.65
C ALA A 495 10.98 90.88 -24.49
N LEU A 496 9.76 90.34 -24.61
CA LEU A 496 8.58 91.03 -25.17
C LEU A 496 8.34 92.38 -24.50
N ALA A 497 8.33 92.42 -23.16
CA ALA A 497 8.13 93.65 -22.40
C ALA A 497 9.24 94.69 -22.65
N ARG A 498 10.51 94.26 -22.74
CA ARG A 498 11.64 95.15 -23.09
C ARG A 498 11.49 95.73 -24.48
N VAL A 499 11.21 94.92 -25.50
CA VAL A 499 11.04 95.41 -26.88
C VAL A 499 9.83 96.32 -27.03
N ALA A 500 8.73 96.04 -26.34
CA ALA A 500 7.57 96.94 -26.27
C ALA A 500 7.91 98.29 -25.62
N SER A 501 8.78 98.32 -24.59
CA SER A 501 9.24 99.57 -23.97
C SER A 501 10.21 100.36 -24.85
N GLU A 502 11.13 99.69 -25.56
CA GLU A 502 12.04 100.32 -26.53
C GLU A 502 11.28 100.93 -27.72
N GLN A 503 10.27 100.24 -28.24
CA GLN A 503 9.42 100.77 -29.31
C GLN A 503 8.67 102.04 -28.89
N ARG A 504 8.08 102.07 -27.69
CA ARG A 504 7.43 103.29 -27.14
C ARG A 504 8.43 104.44 -27.01
N ARG A 505 9.59 104.16 -26.40
CA ARG A 505 10.63 105.17 -26.14
C ARG A 505 11.19 105.81 -27.42
N ARG A 506 11.24 105.07 -28.54
CA ARG A 506 11.61 105.62 -29.85
C ARG A 506 10.55 106.58 -30.39
N ALA A 507 9.28 106.20 -30.35
CA ALA A 507 8.17 107.04 -30.82
C ALA A 507 8.08 108.38 -30.05
N GLU A 508 8.33 108.36 -28.73
CA GLU A 508 8.38 109.56 -27.88
C GLU A 508 9.48 110.55 -28.30
N LEU A 509 10.64 110.06 -28.76
CA LEU A 509 11.76 110.91 -29.21
C LEU A 509 11.48 111.56 -30.57
N GLU A 510 10.89 110.83 -31.51
CA GLU A 510 10.52 111.34 -32.84
C GLU A 510 9.48 112.47 -32.76
N GLU A 511 8.55 112.42 -31.81
CA GLU A 511 7.55 113.48 -31.61
C GLU A 511 8.17 114.75 -31.00
N ALA A 512 9.22 114.61 -30.18
CA ALA A 512 9.93 115.74 -29.58
C ALA A 512 10.75 116.52 -30.61
N GLU A 513 11.42 115.83 -31.54
CA GLU A 513 12.28 116.47 -32.55
C GLU A 513 11.49 117.36 -33.52
N ARG A 514 10.31 116.91 -33.98
CA ARG A 514 9.43 117.72 -34.86
C ARG A 514 9.09 119.09 -34.27
N LYS A 515 8.83 119.16 -32.96
CA LYS A 515 8.40 120.38 -32.26
C LYS A 515 9.50 121.44 -32.18
N ARG A 516 10.78 121.05 -32.31
CA ARG A 516 11.92 121.98 -32.33
C ARG A 516 12.00 122.76 -33.65
N LEU A 517 11.89 122.05 -34.77
CA LEU A 517 12.09 122.60 -36.12
C LEU A 517 11.03 123.67 -36.49
N GLU A 518 9.81 123.55 -35.94
CA GLU A 518 8.71 124.49 -36.21
C GLU A 518 8.85 125.85 -35.49
N ALA A 519 9.76 125.97 -34.51
CA ALA A 519 9.99 127.20 -33.76
C ALA A 519 10.98 128.14 -34.47
N GLU A 520 12.05 127.56 -35.03
CA GLU A 520 13.20 128.26 -35.65
C GLU A 520 12.78 129.11 -36.86
N ASN A 521 11.93 128.54 -37.74
CA ASN A 521 11.39 129.22 -38.92
C ASN A 521 10.67 130.54 -38.58
N LYS A 522 10.01 130.63 -37.41
CA LYS A 522 9.17 131.77 -37.01
C LYS A 522 9.96 132.97 -36.48
N GLN A 523 11.29 132.91 -36.40
CA GLN A 523 12.14 134.07 -36.06
C GLN A 523 12.60 134.84 -37.31
N LEU A 524 12.92 134.15 -38.41
CA LEU A 524 13.54 134.75 -39.59
C LEU A 524 12.66 135.82 -40.28
N GLU A 525 11.34 135.60 -40.39
CA GLU A 525 10.45 136.55 -41.08
C GLU A 525 10.30 137.92 -40.40
N ARG A 526 10.59 138.02 -39.10
CA ARG A 526 10.47 139.28 -38.34
C ARG A 526 11.56 140.29 -38.71
N TYR A 527 12.83 139.88 -38.68
CA TYR A 527 13.97 140.78 -38.92
C TYR A 527 13.92 141.50 -40.27
N ARG A 528 13.46 140.83 -41.33
CA ARG A 528 13.34 141.41 -42.68
C ARG A 528 12.35 142.59 -42.75
N SER A 529 11.36 142.63 -41.85
CA SER A 529 10.26 143.61 -41.91
C SER A 529 10.63 144.95 -41.28
N ASP A 530 11.38 144.94 -40.18
CA ASP A 530 11.72 146.17 -39.42
C ASP A 530 12.80 147.01 -40.13
N PHE A 531 13.77 146.35 -40.77
CA PHE A 531 14.91 147.01 -41.44
C PHE A 531 14.50 147.95 -42.59
N PHE A 532 13.64 147.48 -43.50
CA PHE A 532 13.22 148.28 -44.66
C PHE A 532 12.29 149.45 -44.30
N GLY A 533 11.70 149.47 -43.09
CA GLY A 533 10.97 150.63 -42.60
C GLY A 533 11.89 151.84 -42.39
N GLN A 534 13.02 151.62 -41.71
CA GLN A 534 13.96 152.69 -41.33
C GLN A 534 14.65 153.34 -42.53
N LEU A 535 14.98 152.56 -43.57
CA LEU A 535 15.67 153.05 -44.76
C LEU A 535 14.82 154.03 -45.61
N ARG A 536 13.49 153.86 -45.59
CA ARG A 536 12.55 154.70 -46.37
C ARG A 536 12.42 156.10 -45.79
N ASP A 537 12.31 156.20 -44.46
CA ASP A 537 11.88 157.43 -43.78
C ASP A 537 13.00 158.51 -43.74
N LEU A 538 14.25 158.15 -44.09
CA LEU A 538 15.41 159.05 -44.17
C LEU A 538 15.58 159.78 -45.53
N LEU A 539 14.87 159.38 -46.59
CA LEU A 539 15.13 159.83 -47.97
C LEU A 539 13.91 160.45 -48.71
N GLY A 540 12.77 160.63 -48.03
CA GLY A 540 11.48 160.88 -48.68
C GLY A 540 11.28 162.19 -49.45
N GLU A 541 11.98 163.28 -49.10
CA GLU A 541 11.64 164.64 -49.57
C GLU A 541 12.83 165.44 -50.14
N ARG A 542 13.37 165.03 -51.30
CA ARG A 542 14.36 165.82 -52.07
C ARG A 542 14.11 165.75 -53.58
N GLU A 543 14.24 166.88 -54.26
CA GLU A 543 14.01 166.98 -55.71
C GLU A 543 15.08 166.19 -56.52
N GLY A 544 14.64 165.51 -57.59
CA GLY A 544 15.51 164.82 -58.56
C GLY A 544 15.44 163.29 -58.54
N VAL A 545 15.09 162.67 -57.41
CA VAL A 545 15.06 161.20 -57.23
C VAL A 545 13.65 160.70 -56.91
N ARG A 546 13.26 159.51 -57.37
CA ARG A 546 11.97 158.87 -57.01
C ARG A 546 12.18 157.51 -56.36
N ILE A 547 11.63 157.31 -55.17
CA ILE A 547 11.59 156.01 -54.50
C ILE A 547 10.36 155.23 -54.99
N VAL A 548 10.52 153.94 -55.33
CA VAL A 548 9.42 153.07 -55.78
C VAL A 548 9.55 151.69 -55.13
N GLY A 549 8.99 151.53 -53.92
CA GLY A 549 9.11 150.28 -53.16
C GLY A 549 10.53 150.08 -52.62
N ASP A 550 11.24 149.07 -53.14
CA ASP A 550 12.57 148.63 -52.68
C ASP A 550 13.75 149.38 -53.33
N ARG A 551 13.49 150.41 -54.15
CA ARG A 551 14.50 151.01 -55.03
C ARG A 551 14.40 152.52 -55.25
N PHE A 552 15.54 153.12 -55.59
CA PHE A 552 15.70 154.52 -55.99
C PHE A 552 15.83 154.60 -57.52
N VAL A 553 15.00 155.42 -58.17
CA VAL A 553 14.94 155.55 -59.63
C VAL A 553 15.39 156.95 -60.06
N PHE A 554 16.33 156.99 -60.99
CA PHE A 554 16.95 158.19 -61.55
C PHE A 554 16.70 158.27 -63.07
N SER A 555 16.24 159.43 -63.56
CA SER A 555 16.09 159.68 -65.00
C SER A 555 17.47 159.79 -65.68
N SER A 556 17.70 159.04 -66.76
CA SER A 556 19.02 158.95 -67.39
C SER A 556 19.53 160.27 -67.98
N GLU A 557 18.66 161.24 -68.25
CA GLU A 557 19.03 162.56 -68.80
C GLU A 557 19.64 163.49 -67.74
N VAL A 558 19.37 163.22 -66.45
CA VAL A 558 20.04 163.91 -65.33
C VAL A 558 21.44 163.30 -65.14
N LEU A 559 21.56 161.98 -65.32
CA LEU A 559 22.80 161.25 -65.09
C LEU A 559 23.79 161.29 -66.27
N PHE A 560 23.30 161.35 -67.51
CA PHE A 560 24.12 161.17 -68.72
C PHE A 560 23.64 162.05 -69.88
N ASP A 561 24.58 162.56 -70.67
CA ASP A 561 24.28 163.16 -71.97
C ASP A 561 23.61 162.16 -72.95
N LEU A 562 22.85 162.66 -73.92
CA LEU A 562 22.20 161.81 -74.92
C LEU A 562 23.22 160.96 -75.69
N GLY A 563 22.97 159.65 -75.76
CA GLY A 563 23.87 158.67 -76.39
C GLY A 563 25.14 158.34 -75.60
N SER A 564 25.44 159.06 -74.51
CA SER A 564 26.61 158.82 -73.65
C SER A 564 26.31 157.82 -72.53
N ALA A 565 27.34 157.10 -72.08
CA ALA A 565 27.36 156.37 -70.81
C ALA A 565 28.36 156.96 -69.80
N GLU A 566 28.90 158.15 -70.07
CA GLU A 566 29.77 158.88 -69.16
C GLU A 566 28.93 159.81 -68.27
N LEU A 567 29.10 159.68 -66.94
CA LEU A 567 28.31 160.43 -65.96
C LEU A 567 28.61 161.93 -66.02
N SER A 568 27.55 162.73 -66.19
CA SER A 568 27.58 164.20 -66.14
C SER A 568 28.01 164.70 -64.74
N PRO A 569 28.51 165.94 -64.60
CA PRO A 569 28.84 166.51 -63.29
C PRO A 569 27.67 166.51 -62.31
N ASP A 570 26.47 166.86 -62.80
CA ASP A 570 25.24 166.88 -62.00
C ASP A 570 24.78 165.45 -61.64
N GLY A 571 24.89 164.52 -62.60
CA GLY A 571 24.62 163.09 -62.38
C GLY A 571 25.49 162.48 -61.29
N ARG A 572 26.76 162.87 -61.22
CA ARG A 572 27.67 162.50 -60.13
C ARG A 572 27.18 163.05 -58.79
N ALA A 573 26.73 164.31 -58.74
CA ALA A 573 26.18 164.89 -57.52
C ALA A 573 24.92 164.15 -57.02
N GLU A 574 24.03 163.70 -57.91
CA GLU A 574 22.84 162.93 -57.50
C GLU A 574 23.17 161.53 -56.97
N ILE A 575 24.05 160.78 -57.64
CA ILE A 575 24.50 159.46 -57.16
C ILE A 575 25.24 159.59 -55.81
N ALA A 576 26.01 160.66 -55.61
CA ALA A 576 26.72 160.92 -54.35
C ALA A 576 25.76 161.07 -53.15
N LYS A 577 24.59 161.69 -53.33
CA LYS A 577 23.59 161.85 -52.25
C LYS A 577 23.07 160.50 -51.74
N VAL A 578 22.71 159.59 -52.65
CA VAL A 578 22.15 158.27 -52.28
C VAL A 578 23.23 157.33 -51.77
N ALA A 579 24.44 157.36 -52.34
CA ALA A 579 25.58 156.61 -51.80
C ALA A 579 26.00 157.08 -50.40
N GLY A 580 25.75 158.35 -50.04
CA GLY A 580 25.89 158.85 -48.68
C GLY A 580 25.00 158.08 -47.69
N VAL A 581 23.67 158.15 -47.88
CA VAL A 581 22.72 157.52 -46.94
C VAL A 581 22.84 155.99 -46.90
N ILE A 582 23.18 155.34 -48.02
CA ILE A 582 23.43 153.88 -48.01
C ILE A 582 24.63 153.55 -47.10
N ARG A 583 25.67 154.39 -47.05
CA ARG A 583 26.81 154.22 -46.13
C ARG A 583 26.40 154.40 -44.67
N ASP A 584 25.61 155.44 -44.38
CA ASP A 584 25.17 155.78 -43.02
C ASP A 584 24.29 154.69 -42.36
N VAL A 585 23.69 153.82 -43.18
CA VAL A 585 22.89 152.66 -42.73
C VAL A 585 23.61 151.32 -42.91
N ALA A 586 24.62 151.23 -43.79
CA ALA A 586 25.41 150.00 -43.99
C ALA A 586 26.04 149.46 -42.70
N ASP A 587 26.56 150.34 -41.86
CA ASP A 587 27.21 150.01 -40.57
C ASP A 587 26.21 149.49 -39.50
N GLN A 588 24.90 149.52 -39.78
CA GLN A 588 23.84 149.05 -38.89
C GLN A 588 23.31 147.65 -39.29
N ILE A 589 23.80 147.08 -40.40
CA ILE A 589 23.36 145.77 -40.91
C ILE A 589 24.24 144.66 -40.27
N PRO A 590 23.65 143.61 -39.67
CA PRO A 590 24.41 142.51 -39.09
C PRO A 590 25.34 141.83 -40.10
N ALA A 591 26.55 141.47 -39.66
CA ALA A 591 27.59 140.92 -40.53
C ALA A 591 27.26 139.54 -41.12
N GLU A 592 26.28 138.84 -40.54
CA GLU A 592 25.75 137.56 -40.99
C GLU A 592 24.81 137.69 -42.20
N LEU A 593 24.33 138.89 -42.53
CA LEU A 593 23.39 139.13 -43.63
C LEU A 593 24.14 139.54 -44.91
N ASP A 594 24.18 138.69 -45.94
CA ASP A 594 24.97 138.96 -47.14
C ASP A 594 24.20 139.77 -48.20
N TRP A 595 24.12 141.09 -47.97
CA TRP A 595 23.38 142.04 -48.81
C TRP A 595 24.27 142.69 -49.90
N ILE A 596 23.69 143.07 -51.04
CA ILE A 596 24.35 143.82 -52.11
C ILE A 596 23.45 144.93 -52.65
N ILE A 597 24.07 145.98 -53.19
CA ILE A 597 23.42 147.05 -53.95
C ILE A 597 23.45 146.67 -55.43
N ARG A 598 22.28 146.45 -56.04
CA ARG A 598 22.17 146.22 -57.48
C ARG A 598 21.76 147.51 -58.19
N VAL A 599 22.54 147.89 -59.19
CA VAL A 599 22.37 149.05 -60.05
C VAL A 599 21.89 148.55 -61.41
N ASP A 600 20.63 148.81 -61.72
CA ASP A 600 19.93 148.29 -62.90
C ASP A 600 19.71 149.40 -63.93
N GLY A 601 20.27 149.25 -65.13
CA GLY A 601 20.24 150.25 -66.19
C GLY A 601 19.30 149.89 -67.34
N HIS A 602 18.63 150.91 -67.89
CA HIS A 602 17.60 150.76 -68.92
C HIS A 602 17.68 151.84 -70.00
N THR A 603 17.19 151.52 -71.19
CA THR A 603 17.00 152.44 -72.32
C THR A 603 15.53 152.57 -72.70
N ASP A 604 15.22 153.43 -73.66
CA ASP A 604 14.00 153.27 -74.47
C ASP A 604 14.24 152.36 -75.68
N SER A 605 13.20 152.18 -76.50
CA SER A 605 13.13 151.25 -77.63
C SER A 605 13.59 151.83 -78.98
N GLN A 606 14.20 153.02 -79.02
CA GLN A 606 14.81 153.52 -80.26
C GLN A 606 16.11 152.77 -80.57
N PRO A 607 16.28 152.21 -81.78
CA PRO A 607 17.52 151.52 -82.15
C PRO A 607 18.74 152.45 -82.15
N ILE A 608 19.87 151.95 -81.66
CA ILE A 608 21.15 152.66 -81.74
C ILE A 608 21.59 152.79 -83.21
N ALA A 609 22.02 153.99 -83.61
CA ALA A 609 22.33 154.30 -85.00
C ALA A 609 23.57 153.51 -85.51
N PRO A 610 23.54 152.96 -86.74
CA PRO A 610 24.67 152.23 -87.31
C PRO A 610 25.97 153.06 -87.32
N GLY A 611 27.00 152.57 -86.61
CA GLY A 611 28.29 153.25 -86.46
C GLY A 611 28.43 154.12 -85.20
N ALA A 612 27.46 154.10 -84.28
CA ALA A 612 27.61 154.71 -82.95
C ALA A 612 28.61 153.96 -82.05
N ARG A 613 28.92 154.55 -80.88
CA ARG A 613 29.92 154.03 -79.91
C ARG A 613 29.53 152.68 -79.27
N TYR A 614 28.23 152.39 -79.19
CA TYR A 614 27.68 151.16 -78.61
C TYR A 614 26.93 150.39 -79.70
N ALA A 615 26.96 149.07 -79.68
CA ALA A 615 26.35 148.23 -80.69
C ALA A 615 24.81 148.18 -80.59
N ASP A 616 24.28 148.16 -79.36
CA ASP A 616 22.85 148.08 -79.09
C ASP A 616 22.44 148.70 -77.73
N ASN A 617 21.15 148.61 -77.42
CA ASN A 617 20.57 149.09 -76.18
C ASN A 617 20.97 148.26 -74.94
N TRP A 618 21.33 146.98 -75.08
CA TRP A 618 21.88 146.21 -73.95
C TRP A 618 23.24 146.77 -73.55
N GLU A 619 24.15 146.94 -74.49
CA GLU A 619 25.50 147.47 -74.24
C GLU A 619 25.44 148.87 -73.64
N LEU A 620 24.61 149.78 -74.19
CA LEU A 620 24.40 151.12 -73.63
C LEU A 620 23.85 151.07 -72.19
N SER A 621 22.86 150.22 -71.92
CA SER A 621 22.26 150.09 -70.58
C SER A 621 23.26 149.55 -69.54
N GLN A 622 24.02 148.51 -69.92
CA GLN A 622 25.02 147.87 -69.07
C GLN A 622 26.23 148.78 -68.83
N ALA A 623 26.64 149.55 -69.84
CA ALA A 623 27.69 150.57 -69.71
C ALA A 623 27.26 151.69 -68.75
N ARG A 624 26.01 152.18 -68.84
CA ARG A 624 25.48 153.20 -67.93
C ARG A 624 25.40 152.71 -66.48
N ALA A 625 24.85 151.51 -66.25
CA ALA A 625 24.82 150.90 -64.93
C ALA A 625 26.23 150.69 -64.35
N LEU A 626 27.18 150.24 -65.19
CA LEU A 626 28.57 150.06 -64.80
C LEU A 626 29.29 151.38 -64.50
N SER A 627 28.99 152.47 -65.22
CA SER A 627 29.51 153.81 -64.91
C SER A 627 29.02 154.32 -63.56
N VAL A 628 27.77 154.03 -63.18
CA VAL A 628 27.24 154.35 -61.84
C VAL A 628 27.95 153.50 -60.77
N VAL A 629 28.07 152.18 -60.95
CA VAL A 629 28.83 151.31 -60.02
C VAL A 629 30.28 151.76 -59.90
N ARG A 630 30.95 152.10 -60.99
CA ARG A 630 32.33 152.61 -60.99
C ARG A 630 32.44 153.93 -60.26
N TYR A 631 31.50 154.85 -60.42
CA TYR A 631 31.50 156.09 -59.66
C TYR A 631 31.23 155.87 -58.16
N MET A 632 30.31 154.94 -57.82
CA MET A 632 30.05 154.53 -56.43
C MET A 632 31.26 153.86 -55.76
N GLN A 633 31.99 153.02 -56.51
CA GLN A 633 33.24 152.40 -56.06
C GLN A 633 34.37 153.43 -55.97
N ASP A 634 34.80 153.96 -57.13
CA ASP A 634 36.09 154.60 -57.31
C ASP A 634 36.14 156.05 -56.77
N ALA A 635 34.98 156.71 -56.64
CA ALA A 635 34.90 158.10 -56.17
C ALA A 635 34.06 158.30 -54.90
N LEU A 636 33.15 157.37 -54.58
CA LEU A 636 32.30 157.44 -53.38
C LEU A 636 32.65 156.36 -52.34
N GLY A 637 33.54 155.42 -52.64
CA GLY A 637 34.11 154.47 -51.67
C GLY A 637 33.12 153.43 -51.15
N ILE A 638 32.15 153.02 -51.96
CA ILE A 638 31.27 151.88 -51.63
C ILE A 638 32.00 150.57 -52.01
N PRO A 639 32.03 149.53 -51.15
CA PRO A 639 32.79 148.31 -51.42
C PRO A 639 32.33 147.57 -52.69
N PRO A 640 33.24 147.10 -53.56
CA PRO A 640 32.88 146.45 -54.82
C PRO A 640 32.11 145.13 -54.63
N GLU A 641 32.36 144.39 -53.55
CA GLU A 641 31.62 143.19 -53.17
C GLU A 641 30.16 143.49 -52.75
N ARG A 642 29.85 144.74 -52.41
CA ARG A 642 28.49 145.24 -52.15
C ARG A 642 27.86 145.90 -53.39
N LEU A 643 28.46 145.78 -54.59
CA LEU A 643 27.99 146.42 -55.83
C LEU A 643 27.84 145.44 -57.00
N ALA A 644 26.68 145.47 -57.66
CA ALA A 644 26.43 144.75 -58.91
C ALA A 644 25.79 145.66 -59.97
N ALA A 645 26.32 145.65 -61.20
CA ALA A 645 25.77 146.42 -62.33
C ALA A 645 25.05 145.52 -63.33
N THR A 646 23.76 145.76 -63.58
CA THR A 646 22.95 145.04 -64.57
C THR A 646 22.51 145.99 -65.68
N GLY A 647 22.66 145.60 -66.95
CA GLY A 647 21.91 146.20 -68.06
C GLY A 647 20.67 145.37 -68.39
N PHE A 648 19.55 146.01 -68.69
CA PHE A 648 18.30 145.37 -69.16
C PHE A 648 17.84 145.88 -70.53
N GLY A 649 18.58 146.80 -71.15
CA GLY A 649 18.22 147.45 -72.40
C GLY A 649 16.82 148.08 -72.36
N GLU A 650 16.10 147.91 -73.46
CA GLU A 650 14.72 148.36 -73.65
C GLU A 650 13.66 147.40 -73.07
N PHE A 651 14.07 146.21 -72.62
CA PHE A 651 13.18 145.07 -72.35
C PHE A 651 12.46 145.12 -70.99
N GLN A 652 12.65 146.20 -70.23
CA GLN A 652 11.88 146.50 -69.02
C GLN A 652 11.43 147.98 -69.00
N PRO A 653 10.46 148.35 -69.86
CA PRO A 653 9.88 149.69 -69.88
C PRO A 653 8.92 149.88 -68.70
N VAL A 654 9.00 151.01 -68.00
CA VAL A 654 8.02 151.40 -66.97
C VAL A 654 6.79 152.04 -67.63
N ASN A 655 6.97 152.65 -68.79
CA ASN A 655 5.92 153.30 -69.56
C ASN A 655 5.96 152.78 -71.00
N THR A 656 4.96 152.01 -71.40
CA THR A 656 4.89 151.35 -72.72
C THR A 656 4.38 152.26 -73.86
N GLY A 657 4.09 153.53 -73.58
CA GLY A 657 3.68 154.50 -74.61
C GLY A 657 4.85 154.95 -75.51
N ASP A 658 4.58 155.23 -76.78
CA ASP A 658 5.61 155.71 -77.73
C ASP A 658 5.71 157.26 -77.78
N THR A 659 5.68 157.91 -76.61
CA THR A 659 5.83 159.37 -76.49
C THR A 659 7.26 159.75 -76.08
N PRO A 660 7.75 160.97 -76.39
CA PRO A 660 9.05 161.45 -75.91
C PRO A 660 9.19 161.34 -74.39
N GLN A 661 8.12 161.60 -73.64
CA GLN A 661 8.07 161.52 -72.18
C GLN A 661 8.17 160.07 -71.68
N ALA A 662 7.48 159.12 -72.33
CA ALA A 662 7.56 157.71 -71.98
C ALA A 662 8.96 157.14 -72.28
N ARG A 663 9.55 157.51 -73.42
CA ARG A 663 10.95 157.16 -73.75
C ARG A 663 11.93 157.75 -72.72
N ALA A 664 11.76 159.00 -72.30
CA ALA A 664 12.56 159.60 -71.23
C ALA A 664 12.39 158.88 -69.87
N GLN A 665 11.20 158.36 -69.55
CA GLN A 665 10.97 157.57 -68.33
C GLN A 665 11.58 156.17 -68.40
N ASN A 666 11.66 155.56 -69.58
CA ASN A 666 12.27 154.24 -69.76
C ASN A 666 13.81 154.30 -69.69
N ARG A 667 14.42 155.37 -70.25
CA ARG A 667 15.83 155.72 -70.06
C ARG A 667 16.10 156.08 -68.59
N ARG A 668 16.47 155.11 -67.76
CA ARG A 668 16.65 155.30 -66.30
C ARG A 668 17.71 154.38 -65.72
N ILE A 669 18.14 154.71 -64.50
CA ILE A 669 18.90 153.81 -63.62
C ILE A 669 18.08 153.57 -62.35
N GLU A 670 18.00 152.32 -61.88
CA GLU A 670 17.43 151.93 -60.59
C GLU A 670 18.54 151.43 -59.64
N LEU A 671 18.50 151.80 -58.36
CA LEU A 671 19.37 151.27 -57.30
C LEU A 671 18.50 150.55 -56.26
N LYS A 672 18.77 149.27 -55.99
CA LYS A 672 18.05 148.46 -54.97
C LYS A 672 19.01 147.69 -54.06
N LEU A 673 18.56 147.34 -52.87
CA LEU A 673 19.24 146.37 -52.00
C LEU A 673 18.62 144.97 -52.18
N THR A 674 19.42 143.92 -51.99
CA THR A 674 19.01 142.50 -52.08
C THR A 674 20.00 141.60 -51.35
N GLU A 675 19.59 140.42 -50.92
CA GLU A 675 20.51 139.34 -50.55
C GLU A 675 21.18 138.74 -51.81
N GLN A 676 22.33 138.09 -51.65
CA GLN A 676 23.21 137.56 -52.72
C GLN A 676 22.80 136.16 -53.24
#